data_AF-A0A1W1BID7-F1
#
_entry.id   AF-A0A1W1BID7-F1
#
_cell.length_a   1.000
_cell.length_b   1.000
_cell.length_c   1.000
_cell.angle_alpha   90.00
_cell.angle_beta   90.00
_cell.angle_gamma   90.00
#
_symmetry.space_group_name_H-M   'P 1'
#
loop_
_entity.id
_entity.type
_entity.pdbx_description
1 polymer ?
#
loop_
_entity_poly.entity_id
_entity_poly.type
_entity_poly.pdbx_seq_one_letter_code
_entity_poly.pdbx_strand_id
1 'polypeptide(L)'
;MHSYVETHHLSPKPKYYKLDKLKIMIDEILFEQSVASKIDKENYSIFRDNIIKCMEIYYKFVGIDESVIEQKGKLAPVGLLPRFTKSLIGYFRKLEGDIPDNNEMKTLKYSGLNSIKIRYKYTDSVIKKIVKLGLRDSTIFDNPLEIFLKGGALHDLIGIQFVCSYPYEKEWIARSLYNFFEYDHRTDDHLIYGFYTVRKKSGYRGLHCDNTLFNPRFDHNFSKEPKSVSVASDGIFDIVTADSSDSDLLHILKDYFNIEIQIHTTFENLWATMEHTKSYNIQAKGRGRNSEITVQWKLLSDTMHNLEQQFEQLQIDTEQAQFKAAHHKGYTFVNDLLKSIDSSAYDLYINSTNKIYSLEDILRSHEISRYEYVEKLYEEAEYIYSFAQREKNLSVKTIFLLHSSYIYYGLSTYQEYFNDRDIKQFVKKSQEYYYEIHNFLNENQTIFKGNLLNIVATIRYLYLEHKHRLGLMVSNGGDYDKNVDIFLRGLTLLNELNDDDLHYFKEDNSSYLKIIHSFDTMAREWELFDKKDTKSHMVREAIRKFRAYYINISLKLHFQMLLSRDKITNVGLVVKFYTTLIWHGIILPIDGLREIIKYSAYDRIERSDLFYYELSAYRFLMMCCCDDESGFCLDDSRKDVDFTRVKHLQNYHKENMMQHLFRIERDEPEPEFEKAKLYFEKLTGSRFQVDHFSDHFPL
;
A
#
# COMPACT_ATOMS: atom_id res chain seq x y z
N MET A 1 7.61 -15.91 1.12
CA MET A 1 6.53 -16.23 2.09
C MET A 1 6.95 -17.49 2.85
N HIS A 2 7.39 -17.37 4.10
CA HIS A 2 7.42 -18.52 5.00
C HIS A 2 6.06 -18.55 5.69
N SER A 3 5.27 -19.58 5.46
CA SER A 3 3.93 -19.67 6.04
C SER A 3 3.64 -21.12 6.39
N TYR A 4 3.15 -21.37 7.60
CA TYR A 4 2.64 -22.68 7.94
C TYR A 4 1.34 -22.92 7.17
N VAL A 5 1.39 -23.76 6.13
CA VAL A 5 0.19 -24.16 5.41
C VAL A 5 -0.56 -25.20 6.24
N GLU A 6 -1.42 -24.71 7.13
CA GLU A 6 -2.29 -25.54 7.95
C GLU A 6 -3.38 -26.14 7.07
N THR A 7 -3.17 -27.40 6.68
CA THR A 7 -4.29 -28.25 6.28
C THR A 7 -5.13 -28.51 7.51
N HIS A 8 -6.36 -27.97 7.55
CA HIS A 8 -7.31 -28.40 8.56
C HIS A 8 -7.60 -29.89 8.35
N HIS A 9 -6.96 -30.72 9.16
CA HIS A 9 -7.37 -32.09 9.35
C HIS A 9 -8.75 -32.06 10.00
N LEU A 10 -9.74 -32.39 9.18
CA LEU A 10 -11.16 -32.40 9.49
C LEU A 10 -11.38 -33.15 10.81
N SER A 11 -11.52 -32.39 11.90
CA SER A 11 -11.77 -32.90 13.25
C SER A 11 -12.98 -32.20 13.83
N PRO A 12 -14.09 -32.91 14.06
CA PRO A 12 -14.25 -34.35 13.83
C PRO A 12 -14.27 -34.73 12.33
N LYS A 13 -13.85 -35.98 12.03
CA LYS A 13 -13.88 -36.53 10.67
C LYS A 13 -15.27 -36.35 10.06
N PRO A 14 -15.37 -35.89 8.80
CA PRO A 14 -16.65 -35.63 8.18
C PRO A 14 -17.42 -36.94 8.05
N LYS A 15 -18.70 -36.91 8.40
CA LYS A 15 -19.62 -38.02 8.16
C LYS A 15 -20.33 -37.77 6.84
N TYR A 16 -20.09 -38.63 5.88
CA TYR A 16 -20.81 -38.64 4.61
C TYR A 16 -22.02 -39.54 4.70
N TYR A 17 -23.12 -39.12 4.08
CA TYR A 17 -24.41 -39.82 4.12
C TYR A 17 -24.84 -40.14 2.69
N LYS A 18 -25.54 -41.26 2.48
CA LYS A 18 -26.24 -41.48 1.21
C LYS A 18 -27.23 -40.33 0.96
N LEU A 19 -27.44 -39.96 -0.31
CA LEU A 19 -28.32 -38.84 -0.68
C LEU A 19 -29.72 -38.93 -0.06
N ASP A 20 -30.31 -40.13 0.00
CA ASP A 20 -31.61 -40.33 0.64
C ASP A 20 -31.62 -40.02 2.15
N LYS A 21 -30.48 -40.17 2.82
CA LYS A 21 -30.33 -39.81 4.24
C LYS A 21 -30.10 -38.31 4.43
N LEU A 22 -29.64 -37.59 3.40
CA LEU A 22 -29.56 -36.13 3.45
C LEU A 22 -30.95 -35.48 3.49
N LYS A 23 -31.99 -36.14 2.98
CA LYS A 23 -33.37 -35.66 3.06
C LYS A 23 -33.76 -35.28 4.49
N ILE A 24 -33.43 -36.13 5.46
CA ILE A 24 -33.70 -35.88 6.89
C ILE A 24 -32.99 -34.61 7.37
N MET A 25 -31.71 -34.47 7.02
CA MET A 25 -30.90 -33.30 7.39
C MET A 25 -31.39 -32.01 6.71
N ILE A 26 -31.81 -32.11 5.45
CA ILE A 26 -32.42 -30.99 4.70
C ILE A 26 -33.73 -30.60 5.38
N ASP A 27 -34.59 -31.56 5.72
CA ASP A 27 -35.87 -31.31 6.39
C ASP A 27 -35.67 -30.63 7.75
N GLU A 28 -34.68 -31.06 8.53
CA GLU A 28 -34.26 -30.40 9.77
C GLU A 28 -33.81 -28.95 9.53
N ILE A 29 -32.97 -28.71 8.51
CA ILE A 29 -32.49 -27.35 8.18
C ILE A 29 -33.63 -26.45 7.68
N LEU A 30 -34.54 -26.98 6.85
CA LEU A 30 -35.70 -26.26 6.36
C LEU A 30 -36.63 -25.87 7.51
N PHE A 31 -36.84 -26.77 8.48
CA PHE A 31 -37.57 -26.48 9.70
C PHE A 31 -36.87 -25.41 10.55
N GLU A 32 -35.56 -25.57 10.80
CA GLU A 32 -34.75 -24.62 11.58
C GLU A 32 -34.73 -23.22 10.96
N GLN A 33 -34.68 -23.10 9.63
CA GLN A 33 -34.71 -21.82 8.93
C GLN A 33 -36.14 -21.27 8.70
N SER A 34 -37.17 -21.94 9.26
CA SER A 34 -38.58 -21.57 9.11
C SER A 34 -38.99 -21.43 7.64
N VAL A 35 -38.55 -22.33 6.77
CA VAL A 35 -38.86 -22.26 5.32
C VAL A 35 -40.35 -22.42 5.05
N ALA A 36 -41.04 -23.23 5.86
CA ALA A 36 -42.48 -23.44 5.75
C ALA A 36 -43.33 -22.17 5.97
N SER A 37 -42.77 -21.09 6.51
CA SER A 37 -43.46 -19.79 6.61
C SER A 37 -43.18 -18.86 5.43
N LYS A 38 -42.30 -19.26 4.49
CA LYS A 38 -41.83 -18.45 3.36
C LYS A 38 -42.19 -19.04 1.99
N ILE A 39 -42.50 -20.34 1.95
CA ILE A 39 -42.84 -21.07 0.72
C ILE A 39 -44.17 -21.79 0.96
N ASP A 40 -45.06 -21.76 -0.03
CA ASP A 40 -46.33 -22.47 0.01
C ASP A 40 -46.13 -23.98 0.17
N LYS A 41 -47.08 -24.64 0.85
CA LYS A 41 -47.02 -26.09 1.11
C LYS A 41 -46.83 -26.92 -0.15
N GLU A 42 -47.42 -26.50 -1.27
CA GLU A 42 -47.33 -27.21 -2.56
C GLU A 42 -45.91 -27.14 -3.16
N ASN A 43 -45.20 -26.05 -2.93
CA ASN A 43 -43.84 -25.83 -3.44
C ASN A 43 -42.75 -26.33 -2.49
N TYR A 44 -43.08 -26.64 -1.23
CA TYR A 44 -42.11 -27.11 -0.23
C TYR A 44 -41.43 -28.42 -0.65
N SER A 45 -42.18 -29.38 -1.20
CA SER A 45 -41.59 -30.64 -1.71
C SER A 45 -40.68 -30.39 -2.90
N ILE A 46 -41.12 -29.55 -3.84
CA ILE A 46 -40.33 -29.19 -5.04
C ILE A 46 -39.02 -28.51 -4.63
N PHE A 47 -39.07 -27.58 -3.68
CA PHE A 47 -37.90 -26.88 -3.16
C PHE A 47 -36.88 -27.85 -2.53
N ARG A 48 -37.36 -28.79 -1.72
CA ARG A 48 -36.54 -29.86 -1.13
C ARG A 48 -35.88 -30.73 -2.19
N ASP A 49 -36.63 -31.15 -3.21
CA ASP A 49 -36.11 -32.01 -4.28
C ASP A 49 -35.08 -31.26 -5.13
N ASN A 50 -35.26 -29.95 -5.35
CA ASN A 50 -34.25 -29.11 -6.00
C ASN A 50 -32.95 -29.00 -5.20
N ILE A 51 -33.02 -28.92 -3.86
CA ILE A 51 -31.83 -28.97 -3.01
C ILE A 51 -31.12 -30.33 -3.15
N ILE A 52 -31.86 -31.44 -3.19
CA ILE A 52 -31.28 -32.78 -3.38
C ILE A 52 -30.51 -32.84 -4.71
N LYS A 53 -31.08 -32.33 -5.82
CA LYS A 53 -30.39 -32.27 -7.13
C LYS A 53 -29.09 -31.46 -7.06
N CYS A 54 -29.07 -30.35 -6.33
CA CYS A 54 -27.83 -29.60 -6.11
C CYS A 54 -26.81 -30.42 -5.32
N MET A 55 -27.27 -31.19 -4.32
CA MET A 55 -26.39 -32.04 -3.53
C MET A 55 -25.84 -33.23 -4.31
N GLU A 56 -26.56 -33.76 -5.30
CA GLU A 56 -26.05 -34.76 -6.25
C GLU A 56 -24.84 -34.23 -7.02
N ILE A 57 -24.95 -33.03 -7.57
CA ILE A 57 -23.84 -32.35 -8.27
C ILE A 57 -22.68 -32.08 -7.32
N TYR A 58 -22.95 -31.56 -6.12
CA TYR A 58 -21.92 -31.32 -5.12
C TYR A 58 -21.21 -32.63 -4.69
N TYR A 59 -21.94 -33.73 -4.52
CA TYR A 59 -21.34 -35.04 -4.20
C TYR A 59 -20.45 -35.54 -5.32
N LYS A 60 -20.82 -35.29 -6.59
CA LYS A 60 -19.99 -35.59 -7.75
C LYS A 60 -18.70 -34.75 -7.75
N PHE A 61 -18.79 -33.45 -7.45
CA PHE A 61 -17.62 -32.57 -7.34
C PHE A 61 -16.66 -33.00 -6.22
N VAL A 62 -17.18 -33.43 -5.08
CA VAL A 62 -16.36 -33.91 -3.96
C VAL A 62 -15.84 -35.32 -4.22
N GLY A 63 -16.56 -36.15 -4.97
CA GLY A 63 -16.25 -37.57 -5.16
C GLY A 63 -16.69 -38.41 -3.96
N ILE A 64 -17.90 -38.17 -3.47
CA ILE A 64 -18.50 -38.96 -2.39
C ILE A 64 -19.32 -40.08 -3.03
N ASP A 65 -18.73 -41.27 -3.07
CA ASP A 65 -19.40 -42.50 -3.53
C ASP A 65 -19.73 -43.45 -2.37
N GLU A 66 -20.30 -44.61 -2.67
CA GLU A 66 -20.65 -45.61 -1.65
C GLU A 66 -19.43 -46.08 -0.85
N SER A 67 -18.26 -46.19 -1.48
CA SER A 67 -17.02 -46.61 -0.81
C SER A 67 -16.57 -45.61 0.24
N VAL A 68 -16.67 -44.30 -0.05
CA VAL A 68 -16.37 -43.21 0.89
C VAL A 68 -17.35 -43.20 2.06
N ILE A 69 -18.64 -43.44 1.78
CA ILE A 69 -19.72 -43.45 2.78
C ILE A 69 -19.57 -44.64 3.75
N GLU A 70 -19.33 -45.86 3.22
CA GLU A 70 -19.22 -47.08 4.02
C GLU A 70 -18.02 -47.06 4.97
N GLN A 71 -16.93 -46.42 4.54
CA GLN A 71 -15.72 -46.30 5.34
C GLN A 71 -15.80 -45.22 6.44
N LYS A 72 -16.95 -44.54 6.61
CA LYS A 72 -17.24 -43.60 7.71
C LYS A 72 -16.12 -42.56 7.94
N GLY A 73 -15.61 -41.99 6.85
CA GLY A 73 -14.56 -40.96 6.89
C GLY A 73 -13.14 -41.50 7.09
N LYS A 74 -12.90 -42.81 6.93
CA LYS A 74 -11.54 -43.38 6.82
C LYS A 74 -10.93 -43.19 5.44
N LEU A 75 -11.75 -43.24 4.38
CA LEU A 75 -11.36 -42.92 3.01
C LEU A 75 -11.64 -41.44 2.73
N ALA A 76 -10.65 -40.72 2.22
CA ALA A 76 -10.83 -39.34 1.78
C ALA A 76 -11.45 -39.32 0.38
N PRO A 77 -12.40 -38.41 0.10
CA PRO A 77 -12.99 -38.29 -1.23
C PRO A 77 -11.96 -37.70 -2.22
N VAL A 78 -12.02 -38.12 -3.48
CA VAL A 78 -11.00 -37.86 -4.52
C VAL A 78 -11.56 -37.15 -5.77
N GLY A 79 -12.71 -36.48 -5.64
CA GLY A 79 -13.30 -35.69 -6.72
C GLY A 79 -12.51 -34.43 -7.07
N LEU A 80 -13.05 -33.63 -7.99
CA LEU A 80 -12.41 -32.41 -8.50
C LEU A 80 -12.10 -31.39 -7.40
N LEU A 81 -13.03 -31.14 -6.47
CA LEU A 81 -12.83 -30.15 -5.40
C LEU A 81 -11.69 -30.52 -4.43
N PRO A 82 -11.64 -31.74 -3.84
CA PRO A 82 -10.50 -32.18 -3.05
C PRO A 82 -9.18 -32.15 -3.81
N ARG A 83 -9.17 -32.53 -5.08
CA ARG A 83 -7.96 -32.53 -5.91
C ARG A 83 -7.45 -31.12 -6.17
N PHE A 84 -8.32 -30.23 -6.66
CA PHE A 84 -7.97 -28.83 -6.92
C PHE A 84 -7.47 -28.10 -5.66
N THR A 85 -8.16 -28.26 -4.53
CA THR A 85 -7.72 -27.66 -3.25
C THR A 85 -6.39 -28.25 -2.76
N LYS A 86 -6.15 -29.55 -2.93
CA LYS A 86 -4.86 -30.18 -2.63
C LYS A 86 -3.75 -29.64 -3.54
N SER A 87 -4.03 -29.42 -4.82
CA SER A 87 -3.05 -28.87 -5.75
C SER A 87 -2.72 -27.40 -5.43
N LEU A 88 -3.70 -26.59 -5.00
CA LEU A 88 -3.46 -25.23 -4.49
C LEU A 88 -2.54 -25.26 -3.25
N ILE A 89 -2.79 -26.17 -2.31
CA ILE A 89 -1.91 -26.39 -1.15
C ILE A 89 -0.49 -26.78 -1.60
N GLY A 90 -0.39 -27.69 -2.56
CA GLY A 90 0.89 -28.12 -3.15
C GLY A 90 1.65 -26.97 -3.79
N TYR A 91 0.95 -26.07 -4.48
CA TYR A 91 1.52 -24.88 -5.09
C TYR A 91 2.15 -23.95 -4.05
N PHE A 92 1.39 -23.52 -3.04
CA PHE A 92 1.91 -22.62 -2.00
C PHE A 92 3.03 -23.27 -1.16
N ARG A 93 3.00 -24.58 -0.94
CA ARG A 93 4.10 -25.30 -0.27
C ARG A 93 5.39 -25.34 -1.10
N LYS A 94 5.30 -25.41 -2.43
CA LYS A 94 6.49 -25.34 -3.29
C LYS A 94 7.14 -23.95 -3.23
N LEU A 95 6.33 -22.90 -3.25
CA LEU A 95 6.81 -21.51 -3.11
C LEU A 95 7.58 -21.26 -1.80
N GLU A 96 7.23 -21.97 -0.72
CA GLU A 96 7.99 -21.91 0.54
C GLU A 96 9.43 -22.44 0.39
N GLY A 97 9.66 -23.38 -0.55
CA GLY A 97 10.96 -24.01 -0.79
C GLY A 97 11.90 -23.24 -1.72
N ASP A 98 11.39 -22.32 -2.56
CA ASP A 98 12.13 -21.65 -3.64
C ASP A 98 12.71 -20.27 -3.24
N ILE A 99 12.92 -20.02 -1.95
CA ILE A 99 13.32 -18.69 -1.44
C ILE A 99 14.83 -18.44 -1.68
N PRO A 100 15.22 -17.35 -2.37
CA PRO A 100 16.62 -17.04 -2.61
C PRO A 100 17.37 -16.65 -1.32
N ASP A 101 18.65 -17.06 -1.23
CA ASP A 101 19.59 -16.81 -0.13
C ASP A 101 20.04 -15.32 -0.01
N ASN A 102 19.11 -14.36 -0.02
CA ASN A 102 19.43 -12.96 0.28
C ASN A 102 19.43 -12.74 1.81
N ASN A 103 20.44 -12.03 2.32
CA ASN A 103 20.55 -11.63 3.73
C ASN A 103 19.39 -10.74 4.21
N GLU A 104 18.80 -9.91 3.37
CA GLU A 104 17.55 -9.20 3.71
C GLU A 104 16.39 -10.18 3.89
N MET A 105 16.19 -11.13 2.95
CA MET A 105 15.16 -12.17 3.07
C MET A 105 15.33 -13.07 4.31
N LYS A 106 16.56 -13.22 4.83
CA LYS A 106 16.81 -13.90 6.12
C LYS A 106 16.29 -13.12 7.32
N THR A 107 16.34 -11.79 7.30
CA THR A 107 15.70 -10.92 8.32
C THR A 107 14.18 -11.01 8.21
N LEU A 108 13.67 -11.12 6.98
CA LEU A 108 12.25 -11.26 6.65
C LEU A 108 11.70 -12.68 6.83
N LYS A 109 12.56 -13.63 7.25
CA LYS A 109 12.22 -15.03 7.51
C LYS A 109 11.10 -15.19 8.55
N TYR A 110 10.83 -14.14 9.32
CA TYR A 110 9.87 -14.10 10.42
C TYR A 110 8.64 -13.19 10.15
N SER A 111 8.56 -12.53 8.99
CA SER A 111 7.50 -11.55 8.67
C SER A 111 6.70 -11.95 7.43
N GLY A 112 5.39 -11.72 7.49
CA GLY A 112 4.53 -11.71 6.31
C GLY A 112 3.24 -12.51 6.50
N LEU A 113 3.34 -13.82 6.76
CA LEU A 113 2.19 -14.72 6.89
C LEU A 113 2.48 -15.77 7.95
N ASN A 114 1.60 -15.88 8.94
CA ASN A 114 1.68 -16.93 9.94
C ASN A 114 1.15 -18.26 9.36
N SER A 115 -0.04 -18.22 8.74
CA SER A 115 -0.65 -19.41 8.14
C SER A 115 -1.50 -19.11 6.91
N ILE A 116 -1.60 -20.11 6.03
CA ILE A 116 -2.54 -20.14 4.90
C ILE A 116 -3.46 -21.34 5.10
N LYS A 117 -4.77 -21.10 5.18
CA LYS A 117 -5.80 -22.13 5.32
C LYS A 117 -6.59 -22.23 4.04
N ILE A 118 -6.53 -23.38 3.37
CA ILE A 118 -7.25 -23.64 2.11
C ILE A 118 -8.28 -24.72 2.38
N ARG A 119 -9.55 -24.46 2.01
CA ARG A 119 -10.64 -25.43 2.15
C ARG A 119 -11.66 -25.32 1.02
N TYR A 120 -12.36 -26.42 0.78
CA TYR A 120 -13.69 -26.37 0.17
C TYR A 120 -14.76 -26.45 1.26
N LYS A 121 -15.95 -25.95 0.95
CA LYS A 121 -17.07 -25.83 1.90
C LYS A 121 -17.64 -27.19 2.30
N TYR A 122 -18.09 -27.35 3.55
CA TYR A 122 -18.65 -28.61 4.05
C TYR A 122 -20.09 -28.86 3.60
N THR A 123 -20.49 -30.14 3.51
CA THR A 123 -21.84 -30.56 3.10
C THR A 123 -22.96 -29.84 3.86
N ASP A 124 -22.87 -29.73 5.19
CA ASP A 124 -23.88 -29.06 6.01
C ASP A 124 -24.00 -27.56 5.68
N SER A 125 -22.85 -26.93 5.47
CA SER A 125 -22.69 -25.51 5.16
C SER A 125 -23.17 -25.20 3.75
N VAL A 126 -22.97 -26.12 2.80
CA VAL A 126 -23.48 -26.05 1.43
C VAL A 126 -25.00 -26.12 1.45
N ILE A 127 -25.61 -27.12 2.11
CA ILE A 127 -27.08 -27.24 2.23
C ILE A 127 -27.67 -25.95 2.81
N LYS A 128 -27.13 -25.47 3.94
CA LYS A 128 -27.62 -24.22 4.58
C LYS A 128 -27.55 -23.02 3.65
N LYS A 129 -26.48 -22.89 2.85
CA LYS A 129 -26.31 -21.75 1.95
C LYS A 129 -27.18 -21.88 0.70
N ILE A 130 -27.36 -23.07 0.14
CA ILE A 130 -28.29 -23.33 -0.97
C ILE A 130 -29.73 -23.02 -0.55
N VAL A 131 -30.17 -23.45 0.64
CA VAL A 131 -31.50 -23.10 1.18
C VAL A 131 -31.66 -21.58 1.21
N LYS A 132 -30.67 -20.86 1.76
CA LYS A 132 -30.72 -19.39 1.86
C LYS A 132 -30.72 -18.70 0.49
N LEU A 133 -29.94 -19.19 -0.47
CA LEU A 133 -29.87 -18.65 -1.82
C LEU A 133 -31.19 -18.92 -2.57
N GLY A 134 -31.71 -20.15 -2.49
CA GLY A 134 -32.97 -20.54 -3.14
C GLY A 134 -34.20 -19.83 -2.57
N LEU A 135 -34.19 -19.48 -1.28
CA LEU A 135 -35.22 -18.64 -0.67
C LEU A 135 -35.19 -17.20 -1.17
N ARG A 136 -34.01 -16.73 -1.60
CA ARG A 136 -33.86 -15.38 -2.14
C ARG A 136 -34.22 -15.34 -3.63
N ASP A 137 -33.84 -16.39 -4.35
CA ASP A 137 -34.07 -16.54 -5.77
C ASP A 137 -34.17 -18.03 -6.11
N SER A 138 -35.36 -18.50 -6.49
CA SER A 138 -35.60 -19.90 -6.83
C SER A 138 -35.07 -20.30 -8.21
N THR A 139 -34.78 -19.33 -9.09
CA THR A 139 -34.32 -19.60 -10.47
C THR A 139 -32.93 -20.22 -10.49
N ILE A 140 -32.16 -20.07 -9.41
CA ILE A 140 -30.85 -20.72 -9.26
C ILE A 140 -30.92 -22.25 -9.38
N PHE A 141 -32.09 -22.84 -9.14
CA PHE A 141 -32.30 -24.29 -9.23
C PHE A 141 -32.52 -24.79 -10.67
N ASP A 142 -32.69 -23.90 -11.64
CA ASP A 142 -32.90 -24.26 -13.04
C ASP A 142 -31.65 -24.93 -13.63
N ASN A 143 -30.45 -24.50 -13.19
CA ASN A 143 -29.18 -25.14 -13.51
C ASN A 143 -28.34 -25.40 -12.25
N PRO A 144 -28.51 -26.56 -11.58
CA PRO A 144 -27.80 -26.89 -10.33
C PRO A 144 -26.27 -26.92 -10.46
N LEU A 145 -25.74 -27.15 -11.66
CA LEU A 145 -24.30 -27.17 -11.91
C LEU A 145 -23.68 -25.78 -11.82
N GLU A 146 -24.30 -24.80 -12.45
CA GLU A 146 -23.82 -23.42 -12.49
C GLU A 146 -23.73 -22.77 -11.11
N ILE A 147 -24.54 -23.23 -10.13
CA ILE A 147 -24.47 -22.75 -8.73
C ILE A 147 -23.04 -22.84 -8.18
N PHE A 148 -22.29 -23.89 -8.54
CA PHE A 148 -20.98 -24.23 -8.00
C PHE A 148 -19.80 -23.77 -8.84
N LEU A 149 -20.05 -23.25 -10.06
CA LEU A 149 -19.02 -22.82 -10.99
C LEU A 149 -18.76 -21.31 -10.90
N LYS A 150 -17.74 -20.84 -11.62
CA LYS A 150 -17.43 -19.41 -11.80
C LYS A 150 -18.67 -18.65 -12.24
N GLY A 151 -18.95 -17.54 -11.56
CA GLY A 151 -20.14 -16.69 -11.80
C GLY A 151 -21.44 -17.23 -11.16
N GLY A 152 -21.38 -18.41 -10.54
CA GLY A 152 -22.50 -19.04 -9.84
C GLY A 152 -22.89 -18.34 -8.53
N ALA A 153 -24.06 -18.71 -8.01
CA ALA A 153 -24.59 -18.13 -6.77
C ALA A 153 -23.76 -18.44 -5.50
N LEU A 154 -22.98 -19.53 -5.50
CA LEU A 154 -22.16 -19.96 -4.37
C LEU A 154 -20.66 -19.61 -4.58
N HIS A 155 -20.32 -18.33 -4.43
CA HIS A 155 -18.96 -17.81 -4.60
C HIS A 155 -17.90 -18.35 -3.60
N ASP A 156 -18.32 -18.81 -2.42
CA ASP A 156 -17.42 -19.29 -1.35
C ASP A 156 -17.34 -20.83 -1.27
N LEU A 157 -17.50 -21.51 -2.41
CA LEU A 157 -17.32 -22.95 -2.48
C LEU A 157 -15.88 -23.35 -2.12
N ILE A 158 -14.90 -22.58 -2.60
CA ILE A 158 -13.49 -22.67 -2.23
C ILE A 158 -13.13 -21.40 -1.47
N GLY A 159 -12.53 -21.58 -0.29
CA GLY A 159 -12.08 -20.49 0.56
C GLY A 159 -10.60 -20.60 0.88
N ILE A 160 -9.87 -19.51 0.71
CA ILE A 160 -8.48 -19.35 1.16
C ILE A 160 -8.45 -18.26 2.23
N GLN A 161 -7.90 -18.58 3.39
CA GLN A 161 -7.71 -17.63 4.47
C GLN A 161 -6.22 -17.44 4.75
N PHE A 162 -5.75 -16.21 4.60
CA PHE A 162 -4.41 -15.77 4.95
C PHE A 162 -4.44 -15.16 6.36
N VAL A 163 -3.62 -15.68 7.26
CA VAL A 163 -3.46 -15.13 8.62
C VAL A 163 -2.11 -14.44 8.71
N CYS A 164 -2.14 -13.12 8.87
CA CYS A 164 -0.96 -12.26 8.97
C CYS A 164 -0.25 -12.50 10.31
N SER A 165 1.08 -12.35 10.30
CA SER A 165 1.86 -12.35 11.53
C SER A 165 1.60 -11.06 12.31
N TYR A 166 1.52 -9.93 11.61
CA TYR A 166 1.33 -8.60 12.19
C TYR A 166 0.16 -7.81 11.56
N PRO A 167 -0.43 -6.83 12.28
CA PRO A 167 -1.60 -6.09 11.79
C PRO A 167 -1.39 -5.28 10.50
N TYR A 168 -0.26 -4.58 10.37
CA TYR A 168 0.06 -3.74 9.20
C TYR A 168 0.30 -4.56 7.92
N GLU A 169 0.68 -5.83 8.04
CA GLU A 169 0.97 -6.72 6.90
C GLU A 169 -0.27 -7.09 6.11
N LYS A 170 -1.47 -6.82 6.65
CA LYS A 170 -2.73 -7.19 6.02
C LYS A 170 -2.93 -6.56 4.64
N GLU A 171 -2.61 -5.27 4.53
CA GLU A 171 -2.65 -4.55 3.25
C GLU A 171 -1.54 -5.08 2.31
N TRP A 172 -0.36 -5.41 2.86
CA TRP A 172 0.76 -5.95 2.08
C TRP A 172 0.49 -7.33 1.48
N ILE A 173 -0.08 -8.26 2.26
CA ILE A 173 -0.49 -9.57 1.76
C ILE A 173 -1.48 -9.36 0.62
N ALA A 174 -2.48 -8.50 0.81
CA ALA A 174 -3.49 -8.26 -0.20
C ALA A 174 -2.89 -7.74 -1.52
N ARG A 175 -1.93 -6.81 -1.45
CA ARG A 175 -1.13 -6.35 -2.61
C ARG A 175 -0.41 -7.50 -3.28
N SER A 176 0.25 -8.33 -2.48
CA SER A 176 1.06 -9.45 -2.96
C SER A 176 0.23 -10.54 -3.62
N LEU A 177 -1.04 -10.68 -3.24
CA LEU A 177 -1.95 -11.67 -3.83
C LEU A 177 -2.30 -11.38 -5.28
N TYR A 178 -2.10 -10.15 -5.77
CA TYR A 178 -2.18 -9.83 -7.19
C TYR A 178 -1.21 -10.67 -8.03
N ASN A 179 -0.11 -11.14 -7.46
CA ASN A 179 0.81 -12.01 -8.19
C ASN A 179 0.24 -13.42 -8.45
N PHE A 180 -0.80 -13.81 -7.72
CA PHE A 180 -1.34 -15.17 -7.68
C PHE A 180 -2.80 -15.27 -8.14
N PHE A 181 -3.55 -14.17 -8.12
CA PHE A 181 -4.99 -14.18 -8.37
C PHE A 181 -5.45 -13.08 -9.34
N GLU A 182 -6.46 -13.42 -10.13
CA GLU A 182 -7.27 -12.50 -10.92
C GLU A 182 -8.52 -12.08 -10.14
N TYR A 183 -8.92 -10.82 -10.33
CA TYR A 183 -10.02 -10.17 -9.61
C TYR A 183 -11.00 -9.54 -10.58
N ASP A 184 -12.30 -9.75 -10.39
CA ASP A 184 -13.32 -8.94 -11.04
C ASP A 184 -13.34 -7.54 -10.39
N HIS A 185 -13.22 -6.47 -11.20
CA HIS A 185 -13.02 -5.06 -10.80
C HIS A 185 -13.95 -4.53 -9.69
N ARG A 186 -13.64 -4.83 -8.43
CA ARG A 186 -14.33 -4.24 -7.26
C ARG A 186 -13.34 -3.95 -6.15
N THR A 187 -12.89 -2.69 -6.01
CA THR A 187 -12.50 -2.15 -4.68
C THR A 187 -12.63 -0.65 -4.55
N ASP A 188 -12.80 -0.27 -3.28
CA ASP A 188 -12.72 1.09 -2.74
C ASP A 188 -11.26 1.60 -2.57
N ASP A 189 -10.19 0.81 -2.79
CA ASP A 189 -8.80 1.25 -2.54
C ASP A 189 -7.83 0.60 -3.57
N HIS A 190 -6.98 1.39 -4.24
CA HIS A 190 -6.02 0.93 -5.27
C HIS A 190 -4.94 0.00 -4.73
N LEU A 191 -4.64 0.14 -3.44
CA LEU A 191 -3.56 -0.60 -2.82
C LEU A 191 -3.98 -1.99 -2.37
N ILE A 192 -5.23 -2.40 -2.55
CA ILE A 192 -5.72 -3.68 -2.06
C ILE A 192 -6.64 -4.30 -3.13
N TYR A 193 -6.19 -4.31 -4.39
CA TYR A 193 -6.97 -4.68 -5.58
C TYR A 193 -7.81 -5.97 -5.37
N GLY A 194 -9.11 -5.87 -5.61
CA GLY A 194 -10.10 -6.94 -5.37
C GLY A 194 -10.65 -7.06 -3.93
N PHE A 195 -9.97 -6.54 -2.89
CA PHE A 195 -10.39 -6.70 -1.49
C PHE A 195 -11.19 -5.52 -0.91
N TYR A 196 -12.29 -5.84 -0.22
CA TYR A 196 -13.07 -4.88 0.55
C TYR A 196 -12.99 -5.18 2.06
N THR A 197 -13.13 -4.12 2.86
CA THR A 197 -13.13 -4.26 4.33
C THR A 197 -14.50 -4.69 4.83
N VAL A 198 -14.56 -5.81 5.54
CA VAL A 198 -15.79 -6.29 6.17
C VAL A 198 -15.81 -5.91 7.63
N ARG A 199 -16.81 -5.13 8.04
CA ARG A 199 -17.11 -4.82 9.45
C ARG A 199 -18.56 -5.18 9.74
N LYS A 200 -18.81 -6.04 10.74
CA LYS A 200 -20.18 -6.42 11.14
C LYS A 200 -20.51 -5.86 12.53
N LYS A 201 -21.81 -5.67 12.80
CA LYS A 201 -22.32 -5.26 14.13
C LYS A 201 -21.84 -6.15 15.29
N SER A 202 -21.50 -7.41 15.02
CA SER A 202 -20.94 -8.30 16.03
C SER A 202 -19.51 -7.99 16.44
N GLY A 203 -18.79 -7.13 15.70
CA GLY A 203 -17.35 -6.95 15.86
C GLY A 203 -16.50 -7.77 14.89
N TYR A 204 -17.10 -8.49 13.92
CA TYR A 204 -16.29 -9.19 12.91
C TYR A 204 -15.54 -8.17 12.05
N ARG A 205 -14.25 -8.40 11.83
CA ARG A 205 -13.34 -7.59 11.00
C ARG A 205 -12.50 -8.51 10.12
N GLY A 206 -12.20 -8.07 8.90
CA GLY A 206 -11.41 -8.83 7.92
C GLY A 206 -11.35 -8.11 6.57
N LEU A 207 -10.35 -8.43 5.74
CA LEU A 207 -10.37 -8.08 4.31
C LEU A 207 -10.86 -9.28 3.52
N HIS A 208 -11.85 -9.07 2.65
CA HIS A 208 -12.47 -10.12 1.85
C HIS A 208 -12.32 -9.78 0.39
N CYS A 209 -12.08 -10.79 -0.44
CA CYS A 209 -12.13 -10.69 -1.89
C CYS A 209 -12.95 -11.87 -2.43
N ASP A 210 -14.05 -11.54 -3.11
CA ASP A 210 -14.95 -12.50 -3.70
C ASP A 210 -14.66 -12.65 -5.20
N ASN A 211 -15.10 -13.78 -5.80
CA ASN A 211 -15.00 -14.03 -7.24
C ASN A 211 -13.57 -13.93 -7.80
N THR A 212 -12.61 -14.53 -7.11
CA THR A 212 -11.22 -14.58 -7.58
C THR A 212 -10.91 -15.86 -8.34
N LEU A 213 -9.98 -15.78 -9.28
CA LEU A 213 -9.46 -16.95 -10.00
C LEU A 213 -7.98 -17.10 -9.69
N PHE A 214 -7.54 -18.35 -9.56
CA PHE A 214 -6.12 -18.63 -9.40
C PHE A 214 -5.40 -18.44 -10.73
N ASN A 215 -4.56 -17.42 -10.81
CA ASN A 215 -3.72 -17.16 -11.98
C ASN A 215 -2.36 -16.57 -11.55
N PRO A 216 -1.34 -17.41 -11.31
CA PRO A 216 -0.01 -16.95 -10.91
C PRO A 216 0.73 -16.30 -12.09
N ARG A 217 0.51 -14.99 -12.27
CA ARG A 217 0.94 -14.17 -13.41
C ARG A 217 2.45 -14.21 -13.67
N PHE A 218 3.25 -14.36 -12.62
CA PHE A 218 4.72 -14.28 -12.69
C PHE A 218 5.42 -15.64 -12.57
N ASP A 219 4.66 -16.74 -12.47
CA ASP A 219 5.24 -18.06 -12.45
C ASP A 219 5.43 -18.58 -13.87
N HIS A 220 6.66 -18.45 -14.38
CA HIS A 220 6.98 -18.89 -15.74
C HIS A 220 6.74 -20.40 -15.97
N ASN A 221 6.78 -21.21 -14.92
CA ASN A 221 6.48 -22.64 -15.01
C ASN A 221 4.98 -22.90 -15.17
N PHE A 222 4.15 -21.98 -14.67
CA PHE A 222 2.69 -21.97 -14.89
C PHE A 222 2.32 -21.26 -16.21
N SER A 223 3.08 -20.27 -16.69
CA SER A 223 2.74 -19.53 -17.92
C SER A 223 2.83 -20.35 -19.23
N LYS A 224 3.40 -21.58 -19.20
CA LYS A 224 3.45 -22.46 -20.36
C LYS A 224 2.06 -23.05 -20.59
N GLU A 225 1.32 -22.50 -21.55
CA GLU A 225 -0.04 -22.96 -21.92
C GLU A 225 -0.13 -24.49 -22.05
N PRO A 226 -0.89 -25.17 -21.19
CA PRO A 226 -1.66 -26.31 -21.65
C PRO A 226 -2.88 -25.76 -22.39
N LYS A 227 -3.22 -26.37 -23.54
CA LYS A 227 -4.40 -26.02 -24.36
C LYS A 227 -5.61 -25.82 -23.45
N SER A 228 -6.19 -24.62 -23.45
CA SER A 228 -7.48 -24.41 -22.81
C SER A 228 -8.47 -25.39 -23.44
N VAL A 229 -8.92 -26.36 -22.65
CA VAL A 229 -10.00 -27.23 -23.08
C VAL A 229 -11.27 -26.48 -22.71
N SER A 230 -11.71 -25.60 -23.61
CA SER A 230 -13.07 -25.05 -23.57
C SER A 230 -14.04 -26.22 -23.78
N VAL A 231 -14.48 -26.81 -22.67
CA VAL A 231 -15.57 -27.78 -22.66
C VAL A 231 -16.81 -27.06 -22.17
N ALA A 232 -17.96 -27.37 -22.75
CA ALA A 232 -19.24 -26.97 -22.16
C ALA A 232 -19.28 -27.40 -20.68
N SER A 233 -19.95 -26.63 -19.82
CA SER A 233 -20.05 -26.85 -18.37
C SER A 233 -20.27 -28.32 -17.99
N ASP A 234 -21.07 -29.03 -18.78
CA ASP A 234 -21.53 -30.39 -18.52
C ASP A 234 -20.39 -31.44 -18.62
N GLY A 235 -19.32 -31.12 -19.34
CA GLY A 235 -18.15 -31.99 -19.51
C GLY A 235 -17.09 -31.86 -18.42
N ILE A 236 -17.26 -30.96 -17.43
CA ILE A 236 -16.26 -30.67 -16.39
C ILE A 236 -15.76 -31.91 -15.63
N PHE A 237 -16.66 -32.89 -15.44
CA PHE A 237 -16.36 -34.10 -14.68
C PHE A 237 -15.42 -35.08 -15.41
N ASP A 238 -15.26 -34.93 -16.71
CA ASP A 238 -14.48 -35.84 -17.56
C ASP A 238 -13.15 -35.22 -18.03
N ILE A 239 -12.89 -33.94 -17.73
CA ILE A 239 -11.71 -33.20 -18.21
C ILE A 239 -10.42 -33.68 -17.51
N VAL A 240 -10.55 -34.22 -16.31
CA VAL A 240 -9.41 -34.56 -15.44
C VAL A 240 -9.29 -36.08 -15.30
N THR A 241 -8.11 -36.63 -15.61
CA THR A 241 -7.81 -38.06 -15.44
C THR A 241 -7.24 -38.37 -14.05
N ALA A 242 -7.21 -39.65 -13.66
CA ALA A 242 -6.63 -40.06 -12.37
C ALA A 242 -5.12 -39.73 -12.27
N ASP A 243 -4.42 -39.72 -13.40
CA ASP A 243 -2.96 -39.50 -13.47
C ASP A 243 -2.56 -38.03 -13.65
N SER A 244 -3.52 -37.10 -13.72
CA SER A 244 -3.20 -35.66 -13.89
C SER A 244 -2.37 -35.15 -12.70
N SER A 245 -1.27 -34.45 -13.00
CA SER A 245 -0.41 -33.86 -11.97
C SER A 245 -1.08 -32.68 -11.27
N ASP A 246 -0.55 -32.27 -10.11
CA ASP A 246 -1.07 -31.09 -9.39
C ASP A 246 -1.01 -29.82 -10.24
N SER A 247 0.00 -29.66 -11.11
CA SER A 247 0.10 -28.49 -11.98
C SER A 247 -0.96 -28.52 -13.07
N ASP A 248 -1.17 -29.68 -13.70
CA ASP A 248 -2.18 -29.86 -14.76
C ASP A 248 -3.59 -29.62 -14.21
N LEU A 249 -3.87 -30.09 -13.00
CA LEU A 249 -5.13 -29.86 -12.29
C LEU A 249 -5.43 -28.37 -12.12
N LEU A 250 -4.45 -27.60 -11.65
CA LEU A 250 -4.61 -26.15 -11.47
C LEU A 250 -4.84 -25.45 -12.80
N HIS A 251 -4.12 -25.85 -13.85
CA HIS A 251 -4.28 -25.29 -15.18
C HIS A 251 -5.66 -25.55 -15.80
N ILE A 252 -6.17 -26.77 -15.64
CA ILE A 252 -7.46 -27.18 -16.22
C ILE A 252 -8.61 -26.52 -15.47
N LEU A 253 -8.52 -26.44 -14.13
CA LEU A 253 -9.66 -26.07 -13.29
C LEU A 253 -9.70 -24.59 -12.87
N LYS A 254 -8.63 -23.81 -13.11
CA LYS A 254 -8.57 -22.40 -12.66
C LYS A 254 -9.71 -21.52 -13.15
N ASP A 255 -10.26 -21.80 -14.34
CA ASP A 255 -11.33 -21.00 -14.95
C ASP A 255 -12.74 -21.43 -14.52
N TYR A 256 -12.86 -22.56 -13.81
CA TYR A 256 -14.14 -23.17 -13.43
C TYR A 256 -14.61 -22.82 -12.03
N PHE A 257 -13.71 -22.48 -11.10
CA PHE A 257 -14.06 -22.25 -9.70
C PHE A 257 -13.69 -20.85 -9.22
N ASN A 258 -14.67 -20.16 -8.63
CA ASN A 258 -14.43 -18.97 -7.84
C ASN A 258 -13.75 -19.34 -6.51
N ILE A 259 -12.79 -18.51 -6.10
CA ILE A 259 -12.11 -18.59 -4.82
C ILE A 259 -12.48 -17.35 -4.00
N GLU A 260 -13.01 -17.55 -2.80
CA GLU A 260 -13.14 -16.51 -1.78
C GLU A 260 -11.81 -16.40 -1.03
N ILE A 261 -11.24 -15.19 -0.96
CA ILE A 261 -10.03 -14.92 -0.20
C ILE A 261 -10.39 -14.07 1.03
N GLN A 262 -9.93 -14.51 2.20
CA GLN A 262 -10.03 -13.76 3.44
C GLN A 262 -8.63 -13.49 4.00
N ILE A 263 -8.37 -12.26 4.41
CA ILE A 263 -7.12 -11.90 5.10
C ILE A 263 -7.50 -11.40 6.50
N HIS A 264 -6.92 -12.07 7.50
CA HIS A 264 -7.09 -11.73 8.91
C HIS A 264 -5.74 -11.50 9.56
N THR A 265 -5.72 -10.59 10.53
CA THR A 265 -4.63 -10.59 11.51
C THR A 265 -4.76 -11.79 12.46
N THR A 266 -3.75 -12.03 13.30
CA THR A 266 -3.83 -13.11 14.29
C THR A 266 -4.98 -12.89 15.28
N PHE A 267 -5.23 -11.66 15.74
CA PHE A 267 -6.35 -11.36 16.64
C PHE A 267 -7.70 -11.47 15.95
N GLU A 268 -7.83 -10.99 14.72
CA GLU A 268 -9.08 -11.12 13.95
C GLU A 268 -9.42 -12.59 13.70
N ASN A 269 -8.44 -13.42 13.33
CA ASN A 269 -8.66 -14.86 13.11
C ASN A 269 -9.04 -15.56 14.42
N LEU A 270 -8.39 -15.23 15.55
CA LEU A 270 -8.74 -15.78 16.87
C LEU A 270 -10.19 -15.41 17.24
N TRP A 271 -10.52 -14.12 17.15
CA TRP A 271 -11.85 -13.61 17.46
C TRP A 271 -12.92 -14.24 16.56
N ALA A 272 -12.68 -14.29 15.24
CA ALA A 272 -13.61 -14.83 14.26
C ALA A 272 -13.85 -16.33 14.48
N THR A 273 -12.80 -17.09 14.84
CA THR A 273 -12.92 -18.52 15.13
C THR A 273 -13.75 -18.77 16.40
N MET A 274 -13.53 -17.96 17.45
CA MET A 274 -14.29 -18.04 18.70
C MET A 274 -15.77 -17.70 18.47
N GLU A 275 -16.06 -16.59 17.78
CA GLU A 275 -17.43 -16.17 17.47
C GLU A 275 -18.12 -17.19 16.58
N HIS A 276 -17.47 -17.66 15.51
CA HIS A 276 -18.04 -18.64 14.60
C HIS A 276 -18.45 -19.92 15.34
N THR A 277 -17.57 -20.48 16.19
CA THR A 277 -17.86 -21.73 16.93
C THR A 277 -19.06 -21.59 17.87
N LYS A 278 -19.25 -20.41 18.47
CA LYS A 278 -20.33 -20.16 19.44
C LYS A 278 -21.64 -19.69 18.78
N SER A 279 -21.55 -19.03 17.63
CA SER A 279 -22.70 -18.43 16.94
C SER A 279 -23.28 -19.33 15.84
N TYR A 280 -22.53 -20.29 15.29
CA TYR A 280 -22.94 -21.11 14.14
C TYR A 280 -24.30 -21.81 14.36
N ASN A 281 -24.50 -22.42 15.52
CA ASN A 281 -25.74 -23.12 15.84
C ASN A 281 -26.93 -22.18 16.14
N ILE A 282 -26.69 -20.94 16.57
CA ILE A 282 -27.75 -19.98 16.89
C ILE A 282 -28.25 -19.28 15.62
N GLN A 283 -27.32 -18.91 14.73
CA GLN A 283 -27.64 -18.28 13.45
C GLN A 283 -28.23 -19.27 12.44
N ALA A 284 -27.72 -20.50 12.38
CA ALA A 284 -28.26 -21.53 11.50
C ALA A 284 -29.73 -21.88 11.82
N LYS A 285 -30.14 -21.69 13.09
CA LYS A 285 -31.52 -21.87 13.57
C LYS A 285 -32.44 -20.67 13.34
N GLY A 286 -31.97 -19.62 12.65
CA GLY A 286 -32.78 -18.43 12.34
C GLY A 286 -33.19 -17.58 13.55
N ARG A 287 -32.71 -17.88 14.77
CA ARG A 287 -33.19 -17.28 16.03
C ARG A 287 -32.68 -15.86 16.31
N GLY A 288 -31.93 -15.26 15.38
CA GLY A 288 -31.22 -14.00 15.61
C GLY A 288 -30.12 -14.13 16.68
N ARG A 289 -29.22 -13.15 16.77
CA ARG A 289 -28.21 -13.13 17.84
C ARG A 289 -28.83 -12.58 19.12
N ASN A 290 -28.44 -13.10 20.28
CA ASN A 290 -28.73 -12.44 21.57
C ASN A 290 -27.99 -11.09 21.60
N SER A 291 -28.72 -10.00 21.87
CA SER A 291 -28.21 -8.63 21.84
C SER A 291 -27.13 -8.37 22.88
N GLU A 292 -27.31 -8.85 24.12
CA GLU A 292 -26.34 -8.66 25.22
C GLU A 292 -25.01 -9.36 24.91
N ILE A 293 -25.08 -10.61 24.44
CA ILE A 293 -23.89 -11.37 24.04
C ILE A 293 -23.22 -10.74 22.81
N THR A 294 -23.99 -10.18 21.88
CA THR A 294 -23.44 -9.48 20.70
C THR A 294 -22.64 -8.23 21.09
N VAL A 295 -23.10 -7.50 22.10
CA VAL A 295 -22.36 -6.34 22.64
C VAL A 295 -21.04 -6.77 23.25
N GLN A 296 -21.01 -7.89 24.00
CA GLN A 296 -19.77 -8.42 24.57
C GLN A 296 -18.77 -8.85 23.50
N TRP A 297 -19.24 -9.54 22.45
CA TRP A 297 -18.43 -9.89 21.29
C TRP A 297 -17.81 -8.66 20.61
N LYS A 298 -18.62 -7.60 20.44
CA LYS A 298 -18.16 -6.33 19.87
C LYS A 298 -17.11 -5.66 20.75
N LEU A 299 -17.34 -5.58 22.06
CA LEU A 299 -16.40 -4.98 23.00
C LEU A 299 -15.05 -5.70 22.97
N LEU A 300 -15.05 -7.04 22.93
CA LEU A 300 -13.82 -7.82 22.80
C LEU A 300 -13.09 -7.54 21.49
N SER A 301 -13.82 -7.46 20.37
CA SER A 301 -13.23 -7.11 19.06
C SER A 301 -12.58 -5.72 19.07
N ASP A 302 -13.28 -4.72 19.64
CA ASP A 302 -12.77 -3.36 19.70
C ASP A 302 -11.53 -3.26 20.61
N THR A 303 -11.50 -3.99 21.74
CA THR A 303 -10.32 -4.09 22.62
C THR A 303 -9.14 -4.78 21.92
N MET A 304 -9.37 -5.90 21.23
CA MET A 304 -8.32 -6.61 20.48
C MET A 304 -7.74 -5.72 19.38
N HIS A 305 -8.59 -4.97 18.68
CA HIS A 305 -8.13 -4.02 17.66
C HIS A 305 -7.27 -2.90 18.25
N ASN A 306 -7.63 -2.34 19.41
CA ASN A 306 -6.82 -1.32 20.06
C ASN A 306 -5.45 -1.86 20.49
N LEU A 307 -5.39 -3.11 20.96
CA LEU A 307 -4.12 -3.79 21.27
C LEU A 307 -3.29 -3.98 20.01
N GLU A 308 -3.91 -4.39 18.89
CA GLU A 308 -3.22 -4.51 17.60
C GLU A 308 -2.59 -3.21 17.14
N GLN A 309 -3.31 -2.09 17.25
CA GLN A 309 -2.77 -0.77 16.89
C GLN A 309 -1.55 -0.39 17.73
N GLN A 310 -1.53 -0.76 19.02
CA GLN A 310 -0.38 -0.52 19.89
C GLN A 310 0.82 -1.41 19.52
N PHE A 311 0.59 -2.68 19.21
CA PHE A 311 1.64 -3.58 18.73
C PHE A 311 2.22 -3.10 17.39
N GLU A 312 1.36 -2.68 16.47
CA GLU A 312 1.74 -2.10 15.19
C GLU A 312 2.64 -0.87 15.39
N GLN A 313 2.22 0.08 16.24
CA GLN A 313 3.02 1.27 16.52
C GLN A 313 4.38 0.93 17.11
N LEU A 314 4.44 0.07 18.12
CA LEU A 314 5.69 -0.32 18.77
C LEU A 314 6.67 -0.99 17.78
N GLN A 315 6.15 -1.81 16.87
CA GLN A 315 6.96 -2.45 15.86
C GLN A 315 7.51 -1.43 14.86
N ILE A 316 6.66 -0.52 14.34
CA ILE A 316 7.09 0.58 13.47
C ILE A 316 8.20 1.38 14.15
N ASP A 317 8.02 1.75 15.42
CA ASP A 317 9.00 2.51 16.19
C ASP A 317 10.33 1.75 16.32
N THR A 318 10.27 0.44 16.56
CA THR A 318 11.45 -0.43 16.71
C THR A 318 12.23 -0.56 15.39
N GLU A 319 11.53 -0.79 14.28
CA GLU A 319 12.14 -0.94 12.95
C GLU A 319 12.73 0.40 12.48
N GLN A 320 12.02 1.52 12.70
CA GLN A 320 12.54 2.86 12.43
C GLN A 320 13.75 3.21 13.29
N ALA A 321 13.76 2.81 14.57
CA ALA A 321 14.90 3.03 15.45
C ALA A 321 16.14 2.25 15.01
N GLN A 322 15.98 0.96 14.65
CA GLN A 322 17.05 0.14 14.07
C GLN A 322 17.59 0.75 12.77
N PHE A 323 16.70 1.26 11.92
CA PHE A 323 17.07 1.92 10.68
C PHE A 323 17.88 3.20 10.91
N LYS A 324 17.39 4.09 11.78
CA LYS A 324 18.08 5.34 12.15
C LYS A 324 19.48 5.06 12.67
N ALA A 325 19.63 4.07 13.56
CA ALA A 325 20.91 3.67 14.14
C ALA A 325 21.91 3.13 13.09
N ALA A 326 21.45 2.45 12.04
CA ALA A 326 22.34 1.81 11.06
C ALA A 326 22.78 2.73 9.91
N HIS A 327 22.05 3.83 9.61
CA HIS A 327 22.17 4.57 8.34
C HIS A 327 22.45 6.07 8.47
N HIS A 328 22.72 6.59 9.68
CA HIS A 328 23.16 7.97 9.86
C HIS A 328 24.64 8.16 9.46
N LYS A 329 24.91 8.18 8.15
CA LYS A 329 26.09 8.87 7.62
C LYS A 329 25.63 10.23 7.12
N GLY A 330 26.01 11.30 7.82
CA GLY A 330 25.76 12.67 7.38
C GLY A 330 26.36 12.94 5.99
N TYR A 331 25.93 14.03 5.34
CA TYR A 331 26.33 14.43 3.99
C TYR A 331 27.82 14.18 3.74
N THR A 332 28.14 13.22 2.87
CA THR A 332 29.54 12.85 2.58
C THR A 332 30.27 14.05 1.97
N PHE A 333 29.57 14.85 1.16
CA PHE A 333 30.08 16.10 0.60
C PHE A 333 30.63 17.07 1.67
N VAL A 334 29.88 17.36 2.74
CA VAL A 334 30.33 18.32 3.78
C VAL A 334 31.53 17.77 4.54
N ASN A 335 31.51 16.47 4.82
CA ASN A 335 32.61 15.78 5.49
C ASN A 335 33.89 15.78 4.65
N ASP A 336 33.78 15.47 3.36
CA ASP A 336 34.92 15.42 2.45
C ASP A 336 35.47 16.83 2.17
N LEU A 337 34.57 17.82 2.05
CA LEU A 337 34.93 19.23 1.92
C LEU A 337 35.70 19.73 3.14
N LEU A 338 35.20 19.51 4.36
CA LEU A 338 35.88 19.93 5.58
C LEU A 338 37.21 19.19 5.77
N LYS A 339 37.26 17.86 5.55
CA LYS A 339 38.53 17.10 5.61
C LYS A 339 39.58 17.64 4.65
N SER A 340 39.17 18.11 3.48
CA SER A 340 40.09 18.64 2.47
C SER A 340 40.58 20.07 2.76
N ILE A 341 39.81 20.85 3.52
CA ILE A 341 40.08 22.28 3.76
C ILE A 341 40.67 22.52 5.16
N ASP A 342 40.08 21.93 6.19
CA ASP A 342 40.45 22.14 7.60
C ASP A 342 40.00 20.94 8.47
N SER A 343 40.97 20.09 8.84
CA SER A 343 40.72 18.92 9.68
C SER A 343 40.22 19.26 11.09
N SER A 344 40.60 20.42 11.64
CA SER A 344 40.14 20.85 12.96
C SER A 344 38.68 21.30 12.94
N ALA A 345 38.27 21.97 11.86
CA ALA A 345 36.88 22.31 11.60
C ALA A 345 36.04 21.05 11.35
N TYR A 346 36.60 20.03 10.67
CA TYR A 346 35.94 18.73 10.53
C TYR A 346 35.65 18.07 11.89
N ASP A 347 36.63 18.00 12.79
CA ASP A 347 36.44 17.39 14.11
C ASP A 347 35.36 18.12 14.93
N LEU A 348 35.36 19.46 14.87
CA LEU A 348 34.33 20.28 15.52
C LEU A 348 32.93 19.98 14.96
N TYR A 349 32.81 19.91 13.63
CA TYR A 349 31.54 19.62 12.95
C TYR A 349 30.98 18.24 13.34
N ILE A 350 31.82 17.21 13.35
CA ILE A 350 31.43 15.85 13.75
C ILE A 350 31.02 15.80 15.22
N ASN A 351 31.78 16.44 16.12
CA ASN A 351 31.44 16.48 17.54
C ASN A 351 30.09 17.15 17.79
N SER A 352 29.83 18.28 17.13
CA SER A 352 28.54 18.97 17.21
C SER A 352 27.40 18.11 16.67
N THR A 353 27.60 17.48 15.52
CA THR A 353 26.63 16.56 14.91
C THR A 353 26.28 15.40 15.84
N ASN A 354 27.28 14.76 16.45
CA ASN A 354 27.08 13.67 17.40
C ASN A 354 26.34 14.13 18.66
N LYS A 355 26.61 15.35 19.14
CA LYS A 355 25.90 15.94 20.29
C LYS A 355 24.43 16.22 19.98
N ILE A 356 24.12 16.71 18.78
CA ILE A 356 22.73 16.94 18.36
C ILE A 356 21.97 15.61 18.34
N TYR A 357 22.56 14.56 17.76
CA TYR A 357 21.94 13.23 17.72
C TYR A 357 21.77 12.62 19.10
N SER A 358 22.77 12.72 19.99
CA SER A 358 22.63 12.18 21.34
C SER A 358 21.54 12.89 22.13
N LEU A 359 21.38 14.21 21.97
CA LEU A 359 20.28 14.95 22.59
C LEU A 359 18.91 14.49 22.07
N GLU A 360 18.80 14.18 20.78
CA GLU A 360 17.56 13.64 20.20
C GLU A 360 17.21 12.27 20.77
N ASP A 361 18.20 11.39 20.93
CA ASP A 361 17.99 10.07 21.55
C ASP A 361 17.52 10.20 23.00
N ILE A 362 18.12 11.12 23.77
CA ILE A 362 17.73 11.40 25.17
C ILE A 362 16.31 12.01 25.24
N LEU A 363 15.90 12.83 24.27
CA LEU A 363 14.52 13.35 24.18
C LEU A 363 13.53 12.20 23.94
N ARG A 364 13.86 11.32 23.00
CA ARG A 364 13.03 10.15 22.66
C ARG A 364 12.89 9.17 23.82
N SER A 365 13.95 8.97 24.60
CA SER A 365 13.92 8.15 25.82
C SER A 365 13.26 8.86 27.02
N HIS A 366 12.84 10.12 26.85
CA HIS A 366 12.22 10.97 27.89
C HIS A 366 13.15 11.23 29.10
N GLU A 367 14.46 11.15 28.89
CA GLU A 367 15.49 11.42 29.91
C GLU A 367 15.84 12.91 30.01
N ILE A 368 15.38 13.74 29.07
CA ILE A 368 15.51 15.20 29.09
C ILE A 368 14.13 15.85 28.90
N SER A 369 13.90 16.96 29.59
CA SER A 369 12.68 17.73 29.36
C SER A 369 12.71 18.42 27.98
N ARG A 370 11.54 18.65 27.40
CA ARG A 370 11.41 19.40 26.13
C ARG A 370 12.06 20.78 26.18
N TYR A 371 11.94 21.47 27.31
CA TYR A 371 12.54 22.79 27.52
C TYR A 371 14.08 22.70 27.53
N GLU A 372 14.63 21.78 28.33
CA GLU A 372 16.08 21.60 28.45
C GLU A 372 16.72 21.10 27.13
N TYR A 373 16.01 20.28 26.35
CA TYR A 373 16.43 19.88 25.02
C TYR A 373 16.57 21.08 24.07
N VAL A 374 15.56 21.95 24.02
CA VAL A 374 15.60 23.17 23.19
C VAL A 374 16.71 24.10 23.65
N GLU A 375 16.88 24.29 24.97
CA GLU A 375 17.94 25.12 25.55
C GLU A 375 19.34 24.63 25.13
N LYS A 376 19.64 23.34 25.29
CA LYS A 376 20.93 22.75 24.89
C LYS A 376 21.19 22.83 23.39
N LEU A 377 20.16 22.70 22.57
CA LEU A 377 20.29 22.89 21.12
C LEU A 377 20.53 24.36 20.74
N TYR A 378 19.91 25.30 21.46
CA TYR A 378 20.16 26.73 21.26
C TYR A 378 21.60 27.09 21.66
N GLU A 379 22.09 26.59 22.78
CA GLU A 379 23.49 26.76 23.20
C GLU A 379 24.46 26.22 22.14
N GLU A 380 24.19 25.04 21.59
CA GLU A 380 25.00 24.45 20.54
C GLU A 380 24.95 25.28 19.25
N ALA A 381 23.77 25.75 18.85
CA ALA A 381 23.60 26.58 17.65
C ALA A 381 24.36 27.91 17.75
N GLU A 382 24.33 28.56 18.91
CA GLU A 382 25.06 29.81 19.19
C GLU A 382 26.57 29.59 19.25
N TYR A 383 27.01 28.47 19.82
CA TYR A 383 28.43 28.08 19.84
C TYR A 383 28.99 27.90 18.42
N ILE A 384 28.27 27.16 17.58
CA ILE A 384 28.61 26.92 16.17
C ILE A 384 28.55 28.21 15.35
N TYR A 385 27.53 29.04 15.56
CA TYR A 385 27.43 30.35 14.90
C TYR A 385 28.60 31.27 15.27
N SER A 386 28.96 31.33 16.55
CA SER A 386 30.08 32.12 17.05
C SER A 386 31.44 31.65 16.52
N PHE A 387 31.60 30.35 16.27
CA PHE A 387 32.75 29.82 15.54
C PHE A 387 32.73 30.33 14.08
N ALA A 388 31.62 30.16 13.37
CA ALA A 388 31.48 30.58 11.98
C ALA A 388 31.81 32.06 11.75
N GLN A 389 31.40 32.95 12.67
CA GLN A 389 31.67 34.39 12.54
C GLN A 389 33.14 34.76 12.67
N ARG A 390 33.93 33.95 13.37
CA ARG A 390 35.38 34.15 13.53
C ARG A 390 36.20 33.49 12.44
N GLU A 391 35.58 32.61 11.66
CA GLU A 391 36.23 31.82 10.62
C GLU A 391 36.62 32.70 9.42
N LYS A 392 37.87 32.54 8.96
CA LYS A 392 38.41 33.31 7.82
C LYS A 392 38.13 32.62 6.49
N ASN A 393 38.09 31.29 6.47
CA ASN A 393 37.75 30.56 5.26
C ASN A 393 36.24 30.65 5.01
N LEU A 394 35.84 31.33 3.94
CA LEU A 394 34.43 31.58 3.64
C LEU A 394 33.62 30.30 3.38
N SER A 395 34.23 29.24 2.85
CA SER A 395 33.57 27.93 2.69
C SER A 395 33.30 27.29 4.05
N VAL A 396 34.30 27.27 4.95
CA VAL A 396 34.13 26.74 6.31
C VAL A 396 33.11 27.57 7.10
N LYS A 397 33.20 28.90 7.04
CA LYS A 397 32.19 29.81 7.61
C LYS A 397 30.79 29.44 7.16
N THR A 398 30.58 29.29 5.85
CA THR A 398 29.26 28.97 5.29
C THR A 398 28.75 27.62 5.79
N ILE A 399 29.60 26.58 5.85
CA ILE A 399 29.22 25.25 6.35
C ILE A 399 28.73 25.33 7.80
N PHE A 400 29.44 26.08 8.65
CA PHE A 400 29.04 26.23 10.05
C PHE A 400 27.79 27.10 10.23
N LEU A 401 27.56 28.10 9.37
CA LEU A 401 26.29 28.83 9.33
C LEU A 401 25.12 27.91 8.93
N LEU A 402 25.32 27.05 7.92
CA LEU A 402 24.35 26.04 7.53
C LEU A 402 24.06 25.04 8.65
N HIS A 403 25.10 24.61 9.37
CA HIS A 403 24.99 23.68 10.50
C HIS A 403 24.21 24.28 11.67
N SER A 404 24.50 25.53 12.05
CA SER A 404 23.73 26.26 13.07
C SER A 404 22.26 26.42 12.66
N SER A 405 22.01 26.77 11.40
CA SER A 405 20.64 26.89 10.84
C SER A 405 19.89 25.55 10.84
N TYR A 406 20.63 24.45 10.63
CA TYR A 406 20.08 23.10 10.62
C TYR A 406 19.56 22.65 12.00
N ILE A 407 20.13 23.16 13.09
CA ILE A 407 19.63 22.86 14.44
C ILE A 407 18.19 23.38 14.62
N TYR A 408 17.93 24.63 14.22
CA TYR A 408 16.58 25.20 14.24
C TYR A 408 15.65 24.52 13.25
N TYR A 409 16.16 24.12 12.08
CA TYR A 409 15.43 23.31 11.13
C TYR A 409 14.98 21.98 11.77
N GLY A 410 15.89 21.27 12.45
CA GLY A 410 15.58 20.01 13.13
C GLY A 410 14.46 20.18 14.15
N LEU A 411 14.53 21.21 14.99
CA LEU A 411 13.48 21.56 15.95
C LEU A 411 12.10 21.76 15.29
N SER A 412 12.05 22.38 14.10
CA SER A 412 10.79 22.57 13.36
C SER A 412 10.16 21.27 12.83
N THR A 413 10.91 20.17 12.82
CA THR A 413 10.43 18.90 12.27
C THR A 413 9.78 17.95 13.30
N TYR A 414 9.80 18.30 14.59
CA TYR A 414 9.32 17.48 15.71
C TYR A 414 7.92 17.86 16.22
N GLN A 415 6.91 17.75 15.37
CA GLN A 415 5.51 18.06 15.73
C GLN A 415 4.95 17.17 16.86
N GLU A 416 5.53 15.99 17.06
CA GLU A 416 5.14 15.07 18.15
C GLU A 416 5.52 15.61 19.55
N TYR A 417 6.53 16.47 19.63
CA TYR A 417 7.06 17.00 20.90
C TYR A 417 6.67 18.46 21.16
N PHE A 418 6.45 19.25 20.11
CA PHE A 418 6.21 20.69 20.21
C PHE A 418 4.85 21.10 19.66
N ASN A 419 4.25 22.13 20.26
CA ASN A 419 3.00 22.68 19.76
C ASN A 419 3.24 23.57 18.51
N ASP A 420 2.18 23.89 17.79
CA ASP A 420 2.25 24.67 16.55
C ASP A 420 2.89 26.05 16.71
N ARG A 421 2.75 26.69 17.88
CA ARG A 421 3.34 28.01 18.12
C ARG A 421 4.86 27.93 18.18
N ASP A 422 5.38 26.92 18.88
CA ASP A 422 6.83 26.68 18.99
C ASP A 422 7.39 26.29 17.62
N ILE A 423 6.73 25.36 16.91
CA ILE A 423 7.11 24.99 15.54
C ILE A 423 7.16 26.21 14.63
N LYS A 424 6.14 27.09 14.64
CA LYS A 424 6.12 28.32 13.83
C LYS A 424 7.30 29.25 14.14
N GLN A 425 7.73 29.33 15.41
CA GLN A 425 8.91 30.12 15.79
C GLN A 425 10.21 29.49 15.28
N PHE A 426 10.36 28.17 15.40
CA PHE A 426 11.53 27.45 14.88
C PHE A 426 11.64 27.56 13.36
N VAL A 427 10.52 27.39 12.65
CA VAL A 427 10.43 27.59 11.19
C VAL A 427 10.88 28.99 10.82
N LYS A 428 10.31 30.03 11.46
CA LYS A 428 10.65 31.42 11.16
C LYS A 428 12.15 31.68 11.34
N LYS A 429 12.73 31.27 12.47
CA LYS A 429 14.14 31.48 12.78
C LYS A 429 15.05 30.74 11.79
N SER A 430 14.72 29.49 11.45
CA SER A 430 15.50 28.71 10.48
C SER A 430 15.43 29.30 9.06
N GLN A 431 14.26 29.75 8.63
CA GLN A 431 14.07 30.40 7.32
C GLN A 431 14.84 31.72 7.21
N GLU A 432 14.84 32.53 8.26
CA GLU A 432 15.62 33.78 8.31
C GLU A 432 17.11 33.48 8.07
N TYR A 433 17.70 32.52 8.78
CA TYR A 433 19.11 32.18 8.58
C TYR A 433 19.42 31.56 7.21
N TYR A 434 18.60 30.64 6.71
CA TYR A 434 18.84 30.08 5.37
C TYR A 434 18.73 31.15 4.28
N TYR A 435 17.84 32.13 4.44
CA TYR A 435 17.73 33.25 3.52
C TYR A 435 18.96 34.18 3.57
N GLU A 436 19.47 34.48 4.77
CA GLU A 436 20.72 35.25 4.93
C GLU A 436 21.91 34.53 4.28
N ILE A 437 22.04 33.22 4.49
CA ILE A 437 23.08 32.39 3.86
C ILE A 437 22.95 32.38 2.34
N HIS A 438 21.72 32.23 1.82
CA HIS A 438 21.45 32.29 0.38
C HIS A 438 21.91 33.62 -0.23
N ASN A 439 21.58 34.75 0.40
CA ASN A 439 22.00 36.08 -0.07
C ASN A 439 23.52 36.23 -0.01
N PHE A 440 24.14 35.82 1.11
CA PHE A 440 25.59 35.85 1.27
C PHE A 440 26.30 35.06 0.15
N LEU A 441 25.79 33.87 -0.19
CA LEU A 441 26.35 33.04 -1.27
C LEU A 441 26.12 33.62 -2.67
N ASN A 442 25.00 34.31 -2.90
CA ASN A 442 24.76 35.01 -4.16
C ASN A 442 25.71 36.20 -4.36
N GLU A 443 26.05 36.90 -3.28
CA GLU A 443 27.00 38.04 -3.30
C GLU A 443 28.46 37.58 -3.40
N ASN A 444 28.78 36.35 -2.99
CA ASN A 444 30.15 35.83 -2.90
C ASN A 444 30.36 34.58 -3.78
N GLN A 445 30.32 34.77 -5.11
CA GLN A 445 30.43 33.67 -6.08
C GLN A 445 31.81 32.96 -6.12
N THR A 446 32.83 33.50 -5.45
CA THR A 446 34.18 32.91 -5.38
C THR A 446 34.34 31.85 -4.30
N ILE A 447 33.31 31.60 -3.49
CA ILE A 447 33.35 30.58 -2.44
C ILE A 447 33.50 29.21 -3.08
N PHE A 448 34.52 28.45 -2.64
CA PHE A 448 34.75 27.11 -3.16
C PHE A 448 33.53 26.22 -2.86
N LYS A 449 33.00 25.60 -3.93
CA LYS A 449 31.73 24.84 -3.93
C LYS A 449 30.51 25.66 -3.49
N GLY A 450 30.54 26.98 -3.63
CA GLY A 450 29.48 27.91 -3.22
C GLY A 450 28.12 27.60 -3.85
N ASN A 451 28.07 27.17 -5.12
CA ASN A 451 26.82 26.79 -5.79
C ASN A 451 26.13 25.61 -5.10
N LEU A 452 26.88 24.56 -4.72
CA LEU A 452 26.33 23.39 -4.01
C LEU A 452 25.82 23.78 -2.62
N LEU A 453 26.59 24.58 -1.87
CA LEU A 453 26.17 25.10 -0.56
C LEU A 453 24.89 25.95 -0.68
N ASN A 454 24.77 26.72 -1.76
CA ASN A 454 23.61 27.57 -2.01
C ASN A 454 22.38 26.74 -2.41
N ILE A 455 22.55 25.67 -3.18
CA ILE A 455 21.47 24.70 -3.44
C ILE A 455 20.97 24.09 -2.12
N VAL A 456 21.87 23.74 -1.20
CA VAL A 456 21.50 23.23 0.13
C VAL A 456 20.73 24.28 0.95
N ALA A 457 21.19 25.53 1.00
CA ALA A 457 20.46 26.61 1.67
C ALA A 457 19.05 26.81 1.07
N THR A 458 18.99 26.85 -0.26
CA THR A 458 17.77 27.06 -1.04
C THR A 458 16.75 25.95 -0.79
N ILE A 459 17.16 24.68 -0.85
CA ILE A 459 16.23 23.56 -0.67
C ILE A 459 15.71 23.50 0.77
N ARG A 460 16.54 23.82 1.78
CA ARG A 460 16.11 23.83 3.19
C ARG A 460 15.12 24.96 3.46
N TYR A 461 15.37 26.15 2.91
CA TYR A 461 14.42 27.27 2.98
C TYR A 461 13.07 26.89 2.37
N LEU A 462 13.08 26.42 1.11
CA LEU A 462 11.87 26.09 0.37
C LEU A 462 11.13 24.87 0.96
N TYR A 463 11.85 23.91 1.53
CA TYR A 463 11.23 22.78 2.22
C TYR A 463 10.41 23.23 3.42
N LEU A 464 10.88 24.20 4.21
CA LEU A 464 10.11 24.72 5.35
C LEU A 464 8.82 25.43 4.88
N GLU A 465 8.88 26.18 3.78
CA GLU A 465 7.69 26.74 3.13
C GLU A 465 6.75 25.62 2.63
N HIS A 466 7.33 24.55 2.08
CA HIS A 466 6.55 23.44 1.56
C HIS A 466 5.92 22.56 2.66
N LYS A 467 6.59 22.37 3.80
CA LYS A 467 6.11 21.51 4.89
C LYS A 467 5.10 22.22 5.79
N HIS A 468 5.34 23.48 6.13
CA HIS A 468 4.54 24.18 7.13
C HIS A 468 3.57 25.21 6.56
N ARG A 469 3.59 25.43 5.24
CA ARG A 469 2.75 26.36 4.51
C ARG A 469 2.38 25.75 3.16
N LEU A 470 1.91 26.58 2.22
CA LEU A 470 1.47 26.14 0.90
C LEU A 470 2.60 26.12 -0.15
N GLY A 471 3.88 26.17 0.24
CA GLY A 471 5.02 26.08 -0.68
C GLY A 471 5.02 27.18 -1.75
N LEU A 472 5.03 26.76 -3.03
CA LEU A 472 4.93 27.66 -4.18
C LEU A 472 3.50 27.84 -4.71
N MET A 473 2.49 27.43 -3.95
CA MET A 473 1.09 27.74 -4.28
C MET A 473 0.76 29.17 -3.86
N VAL A 474 0.01 29.88 -4.70
CA VAL A 474 -0.47 31.22 -4.39
C VAL A 474 -1.39 31.16 -3.18
N SER A 475 -0.97 31.76 -2.07
CA SER A 475 -1.76 31.84 -0.84
C SER A 475 -1.76 33.26 -0.28
N ASN A 476 -2.83 33.63 0.42
CA ASN A 476 -3.05 34.97 0.95
C ASN A 476 -2.17 35.31 2.18
N GLY A 477 -1.09 34.57 2.45
CA GLY A 477 -0.37 34.64 3.74
C GLY A 477 1.15 34.39 3.71
N GLY A 478 1.81 34.46 2.55
CA GLY A 478 3.26 34.29 2.42
C GLY A 478 3.88 35.19 1.36
N ASP A 479 5.20 35.34 1.40
CA ASP A 479 5.96 36.12 0.42
C ASP A 479 6.20 35.28 -0.86
N TYR A 480 5.12 35.07 -1.61
CA TYR A 480 5.10 34.24 -2.83
C TYR A 480 6.19 34.66 -3.82
N ASP A 481 6.34 35.97 -4.05
CA ASP A 481 7.31 36.50 -5.03
C ASP A 481 8.75 36.17 -4.59
N LYS A 482 9.05 36.34 -3.30
CA LYS A 482 10.34 35.95 -2.71
C LYS A 482 10.60 34.44 -2.85
N ASN A 483 9.61 33.60 -2.56
CA ASN A 483 9.76 32.15 -2.68
C ASN A 483 10.02 31.72 -4.13
N VAL A 484 9.34 32.36 -5.10
CA VAL A 484 9.57 32.12 -6.54
C VAL A 484 10.96 32.56 -6.96
N ASP A 485 11.47 33.70 -6.47
CA ASP A 485 12.82 34.17 -6.76
C ASP A 485 13.90 33.22 -6.24
N ILE A 486 13.74 32.75 -4.99
CA ILE A 486 14.63 31.76 -4.39
C ILE A 486 14.59 30.44 -5.18
N PHE A 487 13.40 29.99 -5.58
CA PHE A 487 13.22 28.79 -6.40
C PHE A 487 13.88 28.90 -7.79
N LEU A 488 13.65 30.02 -8.49
CA LEU A 488 14.28 30.31 -9.78
C LEU A 488 15.80 30.31 -9.67
N ARG A 489 16.34 30.92 -8.59
CA ARG A 489 17.78 30.91 -8.35
C ARG A 489 18.30 29.49 -8.10
N GLY A 490 17.60 28.69 -7.31
CA GLY A 490 17.95 27.28 -7.08
C GLY A 490 18.00 26.44 -8.37
N LEU A 491 17.00 26.57 -9.24
CA LEU A 491 16.99 25.93 -10.57
C LEU A 491 18.16 26.41 -11.44
N THR A 492 18.45 27.70 -11.42
CA THR A 492 19.56 28.28 -12.17
C THR A 492 20.90 27.69 -11.71
N LEU A 493 21.13 27.63 -10.40
CA LEU A 493 22.34 27.05 -9.83
C LEU A 493 22.51 25.57 -10.20
N LEU A 494 21.42 24.78 -10.16
CA LEU A 494 21.45 23.38 -10.59
C LEU A 494 21.82 23.27 -12.08
N ASN A 495 21.24 24.10 -12.93
CA ASN A 495 21.54 24.11 -14.36
C ASN A 495 22.96 24.61 -14.70
N GLU A 496 23.64 25.27 -13.76
CA GLU A 496 24.99 25.86 -13.92
C GLU A 496 26.08 25.06 -13.18
N LEU A 497 25.77 23.89 -12.60
CA LEU A 497 26.79 23.05 -11.97
C LEU A 497 27.82 22.58 -13.01
N ASN A 498 29.10 22.79 -12.71
CA ASN A 498 30.20 22.24 -13.50
C ASN A 498 30.37 20.73 -13.23
N ASP A 499 31.18 20.05 -14.05
CA ASP A 499 31.37 18.59 -13.97
C ASP A 499 31.90 18.13 -12.60
N ASP A 500 32.81 18.89 -11.98
CA ASP A 500 33.35 18.59 -10.66
C ASP A 500 32.27 18.70 -9.58
N ASP A 501 31.47 19.77 -9.58
CA ASP A 501 30.36 19.96 -8.64
C ASP A 501 29.27 18.91 -8.83
N LEU A 502 28.99 18.55 -10.07
CA LEU A 502 28.04 17.50 -10.41
C LEU A 502 28.50 16.12 -9.93
N HIS A 503 29.79 15.84 -10.01
CA HIS A 503 30.38 14.60 -9.49
C HIS A 503 30.12 14.49 -7.98
N TYR A 504 30.53 15.50 -7.20
CA TYR A 504 30.25 15.56 -5.76
C TYR A 504 28.76 15.46 -5.43
N PHE A 505 27.92 16.14 -6.22
CA PHE A 505 26.48 16.11 -6.02
C PHE A 505 25.90 14.71 -6.19
N LYS A 506 26.37 13.93 -7.16
CA LYS A 506 25.90 12.55 -7.44
C LYS A 506 26.50 11.50 -6.50
N GLU A 507 27.67 11.73 -5.92
CA GLU A 507 28.32 10.78 -5.00
C GLU A 507 27.47 10.49 -3.75
N ASP A 508 26.73 11.48 -3.25
CA ASP A 508 25.82 11.36 -2.11
C ASP A 508 24.46 10.70 -2.51
N ASN A 509 24.42 9.96 -3.63
CA ASN A 509 23.37 9.05 -4.12
C ASN A 509 21.91 9.36 -3.66
N SER A 510 21.54 9.03 -2.41
CA SER A 510 20.20 9.28 -1.87
C SER A 510 19.86 10.77 -1.72
N SER A 511 20.82 11.62 -1.35
CA SER A 511 20.68 13.06 -1.18
C SER A 511 20.48 13.75 -2.53
N TYR A 512 21.22 13.31 -3.56
CA TYR A 512 21.01 13.71 -4.95
C TYR A 512 19.56 13.51 -5.36
N LEU A 513 19.04 12.29 -5.19
CA LEU A 513 17.66 11.95 -5.53
C LEU A 513 16.66 12.85 -4.78
N LYS A 514 16.81 12.99 -3.45
CA LYS A 514 15.92 13.82 -2.63
C LYS A 514 15.86 15.28 -3.10
N ILE A 515 17.00 15.86 -3.46
CA ILE A 515 17.08 17.25 -3.95
C ILE A 515 16.38 17.36 -5.32
N ILE A 516 16.70 16.48 -6.26
CA ILE A 516 16.07 16.46 -7.59
C ILE A 516 14.55 16.30 -7.49
N HIS A 517 14.08 15.35 -6.67
CA HIS A 517 12.64 15.17 -6.43
C HIS A 517 12.00 16.42 -5.84
N SER A 518 12.63 17.05 -4.83
CA SER A 518 12.06 18.23 -4.16
C SER A 518 11.91 19.42 -5.11
N PHE A 519 12.94 19.70 -5.93
CA PHE A 519 12.84 20.76 -6.95
C PHE A 519 11.78 20.47 -7.99
N ASP A 520 11.62 19.21 -8.41
CA ASP A 520 10.58 18.85 -9.36
C ASP A 520 9.17 18.96 -8.75
N THR A 521 8.98 18.57 -7.49
CA THR A 521 7.70 18.78 -6.77
C THR A 521 7.35 20.27 -6.69
N MET A 522 8.31 21.13 -6.34
CA MET A 522 8.13 22.58 -6.34
C MET A 522 7.83 23.13 -7.75
N ALA A 523 8.47 22.59 -8.79
CA ALA A 523 8.17 22.95 -10.17
C ALA A 523 6.72 22.62 -10.55
N ARG A 524 6.21 21.45 -10.14
CA ARG A 524 4.81 21.05 -10.36
C ARG A 524 3.83 21.95 -9.62
N GLU A 525 4.12 22.26 -8.36
CA GLU A 525 3.32 23.23 -7.58
C GLU A 525 3.24 24.56 -8.35
N TRP A 526 4.40 25.11 -8.72
CA TRP A 526 4.44 26.38 -9.42
C TRP A 526 3.70 26.33 -10.76
N GLU A 527 3.88 25.29 -11.58
CA GLU A 527 3.20 25.16 -12.88
C GLU A 527 1.68 25.10 -12.77
N LEU A 528 1.16 24.44 -11.73
CA LEU A 528 -0.28 24.34 -11.51
C LEU A 528 -0.87 25.66 -11.00
N PHE A 529 -0.13 26.41 -10.17
CA PHE A 529 -0.63 27.59 -9.47
C PHE A 529 0.00 28.93 -9.95
N ASP A 530 0.75 28.93 -11.05
CA ASP A 530 1.39 30.10 -11.67
C ASP A 530 0.40 31.27 -11.88
N LYS A 531 0.78 32.47 -11.42
CA LYS A 531 0.01 33.71 -11.60
C LYS A 531 0.07 34.26 -13.04
N LYS A 532 0.95 33.72 -13.90
CA LYS A 532 1.24 34.21 -15.25
C LYS A 532 1.72 35.67 -15.24
N ASP A 533 2.76 35.94 -14.47
CA ASP A 533 3.40 37.25 -14.41
C ASP A 533 4.57 37.38 -15.41
N THR A 534 5.32 38.48 -15.34
CA THR A 534 6.47 38.75 -16.22
C THR A 534 7.65 37.80 -16.00
N LYS A 535 7.76 37.17 -14.82
CA LYS A 535 8.83 36.21 -14.49
C LYS A 535 8.49 34.78 -14.91
N SER A 536 7.22 34.47 -15.19
CA SER A 536 6.78 33.11 -15.57
C SER A 536 7.54 32.51 -16.75
N HIS A 537 7.99 33.31 -17.73
CA HIS A 537 8.82 32.81 -18.83
C HIS A 537 10.19 32.31 -18.35
N MET A 538 10.85 33.05 -17.45
CA MET A 538 12.18 32.68 -16.93
C MET A 538 12.10 31.41 -16.10
N VAL A 539 11.06 31.29 -15.25
CA VAL A 539 10.83 30.10 -14.42
C VAL A 539 10.56 28.87 -15.30
N ARG A 540 9.69 28.99 -16.31
CA ARG A 540 9.42 27.89 -17.27
C ARG A 540 10.67 27.41 -17.97
N GLU A 541 11.51 28.33 -18.45
CA GLU A 541 12.74 27.96 -19.14
C GLU A 541 13.75 27.29 -18.21
N ALA A 542 13.86 27.76 -16.95
CA ALA A 542 14.71 27.14 -15.94
C ALA A 542 14.23 25.71 -15.58
N ILE A 543 12.91 25.52 -15.40
CA ILE A 543 12.29 24.20 -15.16
C ILE A 543 12.55 23.27 -16.35
N ARG A 544 12.38 23.76 -17.58
CA ARG A 544 12.59 22.97 -18.79
C ARG A 544 14.02 22.46 -18.89
N LYS A 545 15.01 23.33 -18.67
CA LYS A 545 16.44 22.94 -18.64
C LYS A 545 16.72 21.92 -17.54
N PHE A 546 16.21 22.17 -16.33
CA PHE A 546 16.38 21.28 -15.18
C PHE A 546 15.84 19.88 -15.48
N ARG A 547 14.61 19.76 -15.98
CA ARG A 547 14.00 18.46 -16.28
C ARG A 547 14.71 17.74 -17.42
N ALA A 548 15.12 18.44 -18.47
CA ALA A 548 15.88 17.83 -19.56
C ALA A 548 17.19 17.20 -19.05
N TYR A 549 17.86 17.85 -18.09
CA TYR A 549 19.12 17.39 -17.55
C TYR A 549 18.98 16.30 -16.48
N TYR A 550 18.02 16.45 -15.55
CA TYR A 550 17.93 15.61 -14.34
C TYR A 550 16.76 14.63 -14.34
N ILE A 551 15.65 14.91 -15.03
CA ILE A 551 14.43 14.08 -15.00
C ILE A 551 14.31 13.32 -16.33
N ASN A 552 15.11 12.27 -16.47
CA ASN A 552 15.19 11.46 -17.68
C ASN A 552 15.47 9.98 -17.35
N ILE A 553 15.66 9.15 -18.38
CA ILE A 553 15.90 7.70 -18.22
C ILE A 553 17.11 7.40 -17.33
N SER A 554 18.16 8.24 -17.36
CA SER A 554 19.33 8.05 -16.51
C SER A 554 19.00 8.16 -15.01
N LEU A 555 18.02 8.99 -14.64
CA LEU A 555 17.53 9.09 -13.27
C LEU A 555 16.87 7.77 -12.81
N LYS A 556 16.03 7.18 -13.67
CA LYS A 556 15.41 5.86 -13.40
C LYS A 556 16.48 4.79 -13.18
N LEU A 557 17.47 4.71 -14.07
CA LEU A 557 18.55 3.73 -13.98
C LEU A 557 19.39 3.90 -12.70
N HIS A 558 19.70 5.15 -12.33
CA HIS A 558 20.42 5.44 -11.11
C HIS A 558 19.62 5.04 -9.86
N PHE A 559 18.32 5.35 -9.83
CA PHE A 559 17.43 4.96 -8.74
C PHE A 559 17.32 3.43 -8.60
N GLN A 560 17.15 2.70 -9.71
CA GLN A 560 17.11 1.23 -9.72
C GLN A 560 18.43 0.59 -9.28
N MET A 561 19.58 1.18 -9.64
CA MET A 561 20.89 0.75 -9.17
C MET A 561 21.02 0.92 -7.64
N LEU A 562 20.46 2.00 -7.08
CA LEU A 562 20.50 2.23 -5.64
C LEU A 562 19.56 1.29 -4.88
N LEU A 563 18.39 0.98 -5.44
CA LEU A 563 17.48 -0.02 -4.90
C LEU A 563 18.08 -1.43 -4.92
N SER A 564 18.78 -1.83 -5.99
CA SER A 564 19.38 -3.18 -6.10
C SER A 564 20.65 -3.38 -5.26
N ARG A 565 21.20 -2.29 -4.71
CA ARG A 565 22.38 -2.29 -3.82
C ARG A 565 22.01 -1.96 -2.37
N ASP A 566 20.72 -2.02 -2.05
CA ASP A 566 20.17 -1.74 -0.72
C ASP A 566 20.62 -0.38 -0.16
N LYS A 567 20.79 0.61 -1.04
CA LYS A 567 21.14 2.00 -0.68
C LYS A 567 19.92 2.88 -0.44
N ILE A 568 18.75 2.42 -0.87
CA ILE A 568 17.46 3.03 -0.60
C ILE A 568 16.55 1.94 -0.06
N THR A 569 16.20 2.06 1.20
CA THR A 569 15.31 1.12 1.90
C THR A 569 14.07 1.80 2.46
N ASN A 570 14.05 3.14 2.52
CA ASN A 570 12.88 3.92 2.96
C ASN A 570 11.80 3.93 1.87
N VAL A 571 10.64 3.34 2.18
CA VAL A 571 9.56 3.17 1.20
C VAL A 571 8.90 4.49 0.83
N GLY A 572 8.81 5.46 1.74
CA GLY A 572 8.31 6.80 1.41
C GLY A 572 9.13 7.46 0.30
N LEU A 573 10.46 7.33 0.35
CA LEU A 573 11.34 7.79 -0.74
C LEU A 573 11.09 7.01 -2.02
N VAL A 574 10.84 5.70 -1.94
CA VAL A 574 10.52 4.86 -3.11
C VAL A 574 9.25 5.32 -3.80
N VAL A 575 8.17 5.53 -3.03
CA VAL A 575 6.88 6.02 -3.54
C VAL A 575 7.06 7.39 -4.17
N LYS A 576 7.69 8.35 -3.48
CA LYS A 576 7.96 9.71 -4.00
C LYS A 576 8.71 9.69 -5.33
N PHE A 577 9.68 8.79 -5.47
CA PHE A 577 10.45 8.67 -6.69
C PHE A 577 9.66 8.06 -7.84
N TYR A 578 8.95 6.96 -7.61
CA TYR A 578 8.10 6.37 -8.64
C TYR A 578 6.96 7.31 -9.06
N THR A 579 6.34 8.02 -8.12
CA THR A 579 5.39 9.11 -8.38
C THR A 579 5.98 10.18 -9.31
N THR A 580 7.29 10.47 -9.19
CA THR A 580 8.00 11.41 -10.07
C THR A 580 8.21 10.85 -11.46
N LEU A 581 8.63 9.60 -11.58
CA LEU A 581 8.82 8.94 -12.87
C LEU A 581 7.49 8.80 -13.64
N ILE A 582 6.39 8.49 -12.94
CA ILE A 582 5.04 8.41 -13.52
C ILE A 582 4.57 9.78 -14.00
N TRP A 583 4.75 10.83 -13.18
CA TRP A 583 4.35 12.18 -13.55
C TRP A 583 4.99 12.61 -14.88
N HIS A 584 6.24 12.24 -15.12
CA HIS A 584 6.95 12.60 -16.36
C HIS A 584 6.82 11.55 -17.48
N GLY A 585 6.00 10.52 -17.28
CA GLY A 585 5.79 9.46 -18.26
C GLY A 585 7.03 8.62 -18.57
N ILE A 586 8.00 8.58 -17.66
CA ILE A 586 9.22 7.77 -17.79
C ILE A 586 8.89 6.28 -17.52
N ILE A 587 7.86 6.02 -16.74
CA ILE A 587 7.31 4.68 -16.48
C ILE A 587 5.78 4.74 -16.48
N LEU A 588 5.14 3.60 -16.71
CA LEU A 588 3.70 3.45 -16.57
C LEU A 588 3.30 3.44 -15.08
N PRO A 589 2.10 3.93 -14.73
CA PRO A 589 1.57 3.84 -13.36
C PRO A 589 1.64 2.42 -12.79
N ILE A 590 1.21 1.41 -13.54
CA ILE A 590 1.19 0.02 -13.11
C ILE A 590 2.58 -0.55 -12.82
N ASP A 591 3.59 -0.18 -13.62
CA ASP A 591 4.98 -0.57 -13.40
C ASP A 591 5.53 0.08 -12.12
N GLY A 592 5.22 1.36 -11.90
CA GLY A 592 5.59 2.07 -10.68
C GLY A 592 4.93 1.44 -9.45
N LEU A 593 3.64 1.09 -9.54
CA LEU A 593 2.91 0.41 -8.48
C LEU A 593 3.53 -0.94 -8.14
N ARG A 594 3.90 -1.74 -9.15
CA ARG A 594 4.56 -3.03 -8.94
C ARG A 594 5.85 -2.89 -8.14
N GLU A 595 6.67 -1.91 -8.49
CA GLU A 595 7.91 -1.66 -7.77
C GLU A 595 7.65 -1.09 -6.37
N ILE A 596 6.70 -0.17 -6.20
CA ILE A 596 6.27 0.30 -4.87
C ILE A 596 5.86 -0.88 -4.00
N ILE A 597 4.98 -1.76 -4.49
CA ILE A 597 4.50 -2.95 -3.76
C ILE A 597 5.68 -3.85 -3.36
N LYS A 598 6.61 -4.07 -4.28
CA LYS A 598 7.80 -4.91 -4.06
C LYS A 598 8.66 -4.38 -2.91
N TYR A 599 8.86 -3.06 -2.83
CA TYR A 599 9.70 -2.44 -1.80
C TYR A 599 8.90 -2.04 -0.55
N SER A 600 7.57 -1.95 -0.61
CA SER A 600 6.70 -1.52 0.50
C SER A 600 6.38 -2.61 1.52
N ALA A 601 7.20 -3.64 1.61
CA ALA A 601 6.88 -4.83 2.40
C ALA A 601 6.97 -4.59 3.92
N TYR A 602 7.66 -3.51 4.37
CA TYR A 602 7.99 -3.30 5.78
C TYR A 602 7.73 -1.89 6.33
N ASP A 603 7.53 -0.88 5.48
CA ASP A 603 7.24 0.48 5.93
C ASP A 603 5.78 0.86 5.64
N ARG A 604 5.14 1.50 6.62
CA ARG A 604 3.86 2.20 6.44
C ARG A 604 4.06 3.34 5.45
N ILE A 605 3.29 3.35 4.36
CA ILE A 605 3.25 4.46 3.41
C ILE A 605 2.29 5.53 3.95
N GLU A 606 2.74 6.79 3.97
CA GLU A 606 1.91 7.95 4.30
C GLU A 606 0.72 8.06 3.34
N ARG A 607 -0.44 8.54 3.82
CA ARG A 607 -1.63 8.65 2.98
C ARG A 607 -1.45 9.73 1.92
N SER A 608 -0.72 10.80 2.23
CA SER A 608 -0.29 11.82 1.27
C SER A 608 0.59 11.26 0.15
N ASP A 609 1.55 10.39 0.45
CA ASP A 609 2.40 9.75 -0.57
C ASP A 609 1.60 8.94 -1.59
N LEU A 610 0.58 8.22 -1.10
CA LEU A 610 -0.36 7.47 -1.93
C LEU A 610 -1.26 8.40 -2.74
N PHE A 611 -1.79 9.46 -2.13
CA PHE A 611 -2.55 10.48 -2.84
C PHE A 611 -1.77 11.05 -4.03
N TYR A 612 -0.49 11.40 -3.85
CA TYR A 612 0.32 11.96 -4.93
C TYR A 612 0.66 10.92 -6.01
N TYR A 613 0.79 9.64 -5.65
CA TYR A 613 0.86 8.56 -6.64
C TYR A 613 -0.43 8.52 -7.49
N GLU A 614 -1.60 8.56 -6.86
CA GLU A 614 -2.89 8.56 -7.57
C GLU A 614 -3.06 9.78 -8.47
N LEU A 615 -2.62 10.94 -7.99
CA LEU A 615 -2.61 12.18 -8.75
C LEU A 615 -1.73 12.09 -10.00
N SER A 616 -0.53 11.50 -9.86
CA SER A 616 0.38 11.26 -10.98
C SER A 616 -0.22 10.28 -11.99
N ALA A 617 -0.83 9.19 -11.54
CA ALA A 617 -1.49 8.21 -12.41
C ALA A 617 -2.68 8.83 -13.17
N TYR A 618 -3.54 9.58 -12.46
CA TYR A 618 -4.64 10.32 -13.06
C TYR A 618 -4.16 11.29 -14.15
N ARG A 619 -3.13 12.10 -13.85
CA ARG A 619 -2.56 13.03 -14.81
C ARG A 619 -1.95 12.31 -16.01
N PHE A 620 -1.24 11.20 -15.80
CA PHE A 620 -0.69 10.39 -16.88
C PHE A 620 -1.79 9.94 -17.84
N LEU A 621 -2.92 9.42 -17.31
CA LEU A 621 -4.07 9.02 -18.13
C LEU A 621 -4.74 10.20 -18.86
N MET A 622 -4.80 11.39 -18.25
CA MET A 622 -5.33 12.59 -18.92
C MET A 622 -4.48 13.06 -20.11
N MET A 623 -3.16 12.91 -20.02
CA MET A 623 -2.25 13.42 -21.05
C MET A 623 -1.92 12.39 -22.13
N CYS A 624 -1.72 11.14 -21.74
CA CYS A 624 -1.16 10.10 -22.62
C CYS A 624 -2.24 9.16 -23.18
N CYS A 625 -3.42 9.07 -22.55
CA CYS A 625 -4.53 8.19 -22.96
C CYS A 625 -4.13 6.72 -23.21
N CYS A 626 -3.08 6.22 -22.55
CA CYS A 626 -2.53 4.89 -22.78
C CYS A 626 -2.42 4.12 -21.46
N ASP A 627 -2.85 2.88 -21.47
CA ASP A 627 -2.70 1.93 -20.38
C ASP A 627 -2.59 0.55 -21.01
N ASP A 628 -1.38 0.01 -21.23
CA ASP A 628 -1.22 -1.43 -21.39
C ASP A 628 0.24 -1.92 -21.31
N GLU A 629 0.37 -3.15 -20.81
CA GLU A 629 1.61 -3.93 -20.62
C GLU A 629 2.31 -4.36 -21.93
N SER A 630 1.82 -3.97 -23.12
CA SER A 630 2.28 -4.51 -24.42
C SER A 630 2.87 -3.53 -25.43
N GLY A 631 3.00 -2.22 -25.15
CA GLY A 631 3.72 -1.36 -26.10
C GLY A 631 3.68 0.14 -25.84
N PHE A 632 4.85 0.69 -25.52
CA PHE A 632 5.34 2.04 -25.83
C PHE A 632 4.30 3.11 -26.22
N CYS A 633 4.12 4.13 -25.37
CA CYS A 633 3.70 5.45 -25.85
C CYS A 633 4.89 6.41 -25.90
N LEU A 634 5.57 6.41 -27.05
CA LEU A 634 6.43 7.51 -27.51
C LEU A 634 6.31 7.77 -29.02
N ASP A 635 5.28 7.26 -29.72
CA ASP A 635 5.09 7.55 -31.15
C ASP A 635 3.63 7.55 -31.63
N ASP A 636 3.40 8.23 -32.75
CA ASP A 636 2.13 8.73 -33.33
C ASP A 636 1.08 7.66 -33.76
N SER A 637 1.22 6.39 -33.35
CA SER A 637 0.29 5.31 -33.75
C SER A 637 -0.90 5.17 -32.79
N ARG A 638 -1.74 6.21 -32.72
CA ARG A 638 -3.05 6.22 -32.04
C ARG A 638 -4.10 5.38 -32.78
N LYS A 639 -4.02 4.04 -32.79
CA LYS A 639 -5.01 3.24 -33.54
C LYS A 639 -6.01 2.41 -32.75
N ASP A 640 -5.82 2.10 -31.46
CA ASP A 640 -6.83 1.34 -30.69
C ASP A 640 -6.86 1.75 -29.19
N VAL A 641 -7.08 3.03 -28.89
CA VAL A 641 -7.31 3.47 -27.50
C VAL A 641 -8.78 3.26 -27.13
N ASP A 642 -9.05 2.36 -26.17
CA ASP A 642 -10.38 2.23 -25.58
C ASP A 642 -10.66 3.40 -24.63
N PHE A 643 -11.30 4.44 -25.16
CA PHE A 643 -11.72 5.62 -24.40
C PHE A 643 -12.66 5.30 -23.24
N THR A 644 -13.41 4.19 -23.30
CA THR A 644 -14.30 3.77 -22.21
C THR A 644 -13.48 3.31 -21.02
N ARG A 645 -12.47 2.47 -21.26
CA ARG A 645 -11.51 2.02 -20.24
C ARG A 645 -10.71 3.18 -19.66
N VAL A 646 -10.19 4.08 -20.49
CA VAL A 646 -9.44 5.28 -20.01
C VAL A 646 -10.32 6.14 -19.10
N LYS A 647 -11.58 6.38 -19.47
CA LYS A 647 -12.52 7.16 -18.65
C LYS A 647 -12.86 6.44 -17.34
N HIS A 648 -13.03 5.12 -17.37
CA HIS A 648 -13.25 4.31 -16.18
C HIS A 648 -12.06 4.43 -15.20
N LEU A 649 -10.83 4.29 -15.69
CA LEU A 649 -9.61 4.43 -14.88
C LEU A 649 -9.44 5.85 -14.33
N GLN A 650 -9.73 6.89 -15.13
CA GLN A 650 -9.71 8.27 -14.64
C GLN A 650 -10.68 8.47 -13.47
N ASN A 651 -11.92 7.96 -13.59
CA ASN A 651 -12.89 8.04 -12.50
C ASN A 651 -12.41 7.27 -11.27
N TYR A 652 -11.83 6.09 -11.47
CA TYR A 652 -11.28 5.26 -10.40
C TYR A 652 -10.15 5.96 -9.62
N HIS A 653 -9.15 6.54 -10.31
CA HIS A 653 -8.11 7.34 -9.65
C HIS A 653 -8.68 8.56 -8.94
N LYS A 654 -9.69 9.21 -9.52
CA LYS A 654 -10.37 10.34 -8.88
C LYS A 654 -11.08 9.95 -7.58
N GLU A 655 -11.82 8.84 -7.58
CA GLU A 655 -12.54 8.33 -6.41
C GLU A 655 -11.57 8.03 -5.26
N ASN A 656 -10.44 7.38 -5.56
CA ASN A 656 -9.48 7.03 -4.53
C ASN A 656 -8.68 8.23 -4.04
N MET A 657 -8.38 9.22 -4.89
CA MET A 657 -7.87 10.51 -4.41
C MET A 657 -8.82 11.15 -3.39
N MET A 658 -10.14 11.14 -3.64
CA MET A 658 -11.11 11.67 -2.66
C MET A 658 -11.06 10.90 -1.34
N GLN A 659 -10.97 9.57 -1.38
CA GLN A 659 -10.82 8.78 -0.16
C GLN A 659 -9.53 9.09 0.61
N HIS A 660 -8.42 9.26 -0.10
CA HIS A 660 -7.16 9.64 0.53
C HIS A 660 -7.27 11.03 1.17
N LEU A 661 -7.95 12.00 0.54
CA LEU A 661 -8.17 13.32 1.14
C LEU A 661 -8.90 13.23 2.49
N PHE A 662 -9.95 12.42 2.62
CA PHE A 662 -10.61 12.19 3.91
C PHE A 662 -9.67 11.59 4.97
N ARG A 663 -8.77 10.69 4.56
CA ARG A 663 -7.80 10.07 5.47
C ARG A 663 -6.70 11.06 5.86
N ILE A 664 -6.21 11.87 4.93
CA ILE A 664 -5.20 12.92 5.18
C ILE A 664 -5.76 13.97 6.13
N GLU A 665 -7.00 14.44 5.92
CA GLU A 665 -7.67 15.40 6.81
C GLU A 665 -7.75 14.90 8.26
N ARG A 666 -7.94 13.59 8.44
CA ARG A 666 -8.07 12.96 9.75
C ARG A 666 -6.73 12.65 10.41
N ASP A 667 -5.75 12.18 9.63
CA ASP A 667 -4.57 11.49 10.14
C ASP A 667 -3.26 12.28 9.94
N GLU A 668 -3.25 13.33 9.12
CA GLU A 668 -2.05 14.12 8.75
C GLU A 668 -2.24 15.62 9.05
N PRO A 669 -1.15 16.42 9.11
CA PRO A 669 -1.27 17.84 9.45
C PRO A 669 -2.06 18.66 8.41
N GLU A 670 -2.67 19.75 8.87
CA GLU A 670 -3.54 20.62 8.05
C GLU A 670 -2.89 21.11 6.73
N PRO A 671 -1.60 21.53 6.68
CA PRO A 671 -0.97 21.94 5.43
C PRO A 671 -0.93 20.84 4.36
N GLU A 672 -0.68 19.58 4.75
CA GLU A 672 -0.65 18.42 3.88
C GLU A 672 -2.03 18.17 3.24
N PHE A 673 -3.10 18.26 4.05
CA PHE A 673 -4.48 18.17 3.56
C PHE A 673 -4.82 19.29 2.58
N GLU A 674 -4.59 20.55 2.95
CA GLU A 674 -4.95 21.70 2.12
C GLU A 674 -4.19 21.68 0.78
N LYS A 675 -2.91 21.28 0.78
CA LYS A 675 -2.16 21.06 -0.47
C LYS A 675 -2.77 19.98 -1.33
N ALA A 676 -3.00 18.79 -0.77
CA ALA A 676 -3.55 17.66 -1.52
C ALA A 676 -4.91 18.03 -2.12
N LYS A 677 -5.76 18.70 -1.34
CA LYS A 677 -7.06 19.21 -1.79
C LYS A 677 -6.91 20.19 -2.95
N LEU A 678 -6.06 21.21 -2.84
CA LEU A 678 -5.84 22.18 -3.92
C LEU A 678 -5.33 21.50 -5.20
N TYR A 679 -4.41 20.54 -5.08
CA TYR A 679 -3.93 19.73 -6.21
C TYR A 679 -5.07 18.96 -6.89
N PHE A 680 -5.91 18.27 -6.11
CA PHE A 680 -7.07 17.53 -6.60
C PHE A 680 -8.03 18.45 -7.35
N GLU A 681 -8.41 19.57 -6.74
CA GLU A 681 -9.37 20.51 -7.32
C GLU A 681 -8.84 21.13 -8.62
N LYS A 682 -7.55 21.44 -8.64
CA LYS A 682 -6.89 22.06 -9.80
C LYS A 682 -6.78 21.11 -10.98
N LEU A 683 -6.43 19.84 -10.75
CA LEU A 683 -6.24 18.86 -11.81
C LEU A 683 -7.54 18.21 -12.27
N THR A 684 -8.51 17.98 -11.39
CA THR A 684 -9.78 17.33 -11.74
C THR A 684 -10.89 18.33 -12.12
N GLY A 685 -10.70 19.62 -11.83
CA GLY A 685 -11.73 20.66 -11.99
C GLY A 685 -12.94 20.50 -11.07
N SER A 686 -12.90 19.53 -10.14
CA SER A 686 -13.99 19.22 -9.22
C SER A 686 -13.66 19.76 -7.84
N ARG A 687 -14.61 20.44 -7.20
CA ARG A 687 -14.42 20.87 -5.80
C ARG A 687 -14.46 19.65 -4.88
N PHE A 688 -13.57 19.63 -3.90
CA PHE A 688 -13.68 18.64 -2.84
C PHE A 688 -14.82 19.05 -1.91
N GLN A 689 -15.81 18.17 -1.75
CA GLN A 689 -16.88 18.33 -0.78
C GLN A 689 -16.89 17.11 0.13
N VAL A 690 -16.85 17.37 1.44
CA VAL A 690 -16.86 16.35 2.50
C VAL A 690 -18.13 15.47 2.40
N ASP A 691 -19.21 15.99 1.82
CA ASP A 691 -20.52 15.32 1.73
C ASP A 691 -20.76 14.52 0.44
N HIS A 692 -19.81 14.46 -0.52
CA HIS A 692 -20.07 13.89 -1.86
C HIS A 692 -20.41 12.39 -1.92
N PHE A 693 -20.29 11.62 -0.83
CA PHE A 693 -20.82 10.25 -0.77
C PHE A 693 -22.34 10.19 -0.49
N SER A 694 -22.99 11.32 -0.20
CA SER A 694 -24.44 11.38 0.02
C SER A 694 -25.25 11.61 -1.25
N ASP A 695 -24.62 12.01 -2.36
CA ASP A 695 -25.32 12.37 -3.60
C ASP A 695 -25.67 11.16 -4.50
N HIS A 696 -25.28 9.92 -4.17
CA HIS A 696 -25.46 8.73 -5.03
C HIS A 696 -26.29 7.59 -4.43
N PHE A 697 -27.03 7.85 -3.35
CA PHE A 697 -28.13 6.96 -2.93
C PHE A 697 -29.45 7.70 -3.03
N PRO A 698 -30.31 7.44 -4.05
CA PRO A 698 -31.72 7.67 -3.85
C PRO A 698 -32.20 6.69 -2.75
N LEU A 699 -32.85 7.27 -1.74
CA LEU A 699 -33.56 6.67 -0.59
C LEU A 699 -33.83 5.16 -0.63
#